data_AF-A0A1I3TDH2-F1
#
_entry.id   AF-A0A1I3TDH2-F1
#
_cell.length_a   1.000
_cell.length_b   1.000
_cell.length_c   1.000
_cell.angle_alpha   90.00
_cell.angle_beta   90.00
_cell.angle_gamma   90.00
#
_symmetry.space_group_name_H-M   'P 1'
#
loop_
_entity.id
_entity.type
_entity.pdbx_description
1 polymer ?
#
loop_
_entity_poly.entity_id
_entity_poly.type
_entity_poly.pdbx_seq_one_letter_code
_entity_poly.pdbx_strand_id
1 'polypeptide(L)'
;MKTSRRARLTLAMLCAAVIIIAAVILPDLAVTAPEQGKPLGPVEKIRTPRNPRPEDWQAPDHAAALERAKAPREFVAKVKSEDPKLRQIRFKNLGLGVGDIKYSYMILDSPLVNTFENLYGPARFMHSKHAASLGGDCALCHHASPEGSDAGIDRLSETVACRTCHQESFNPAHPERIGLKAAYHQQCMGCHEEMNKGPIDCVGCHAKRVPDHKDLVRLPDDPTPMEVTQECLRCHQKAGEDMIKSAHWLWKGPSPYTVERQKKVMSGKATDTLNNFCIALPSNWPRCTSCHAGYGWKDETFDFTDMTRVDCLVCHDATDSYHKSPPAAGMPAPEVDLKFVAENVGKTNRNTCGNCHFQGGGGDAVKHADMCAVLRYPERNCDVHMGGYDFTCTDCHAAANHKIRGRSTSLPVAEGSRTCEDCHTSKPHYGDSMLDFHLNKHTDAVACNTCHSPVYSKCKATKTWWDWSEAGDKSREPVKDKYGMEDYNWMKGSFEWKEAKKPVYAWYNGYMERLLLGDVIAPEAMGFAPGDSLSAEERRSLPVTNITAPVGSIRDPSSKIFPFKLMDGIQPADAKHNYLLVPHLYPTSPDDKSAYWKNLDWQKAFVDGMKAAGLPYSGEYAWVRTNMYWGIKHEVMPKEMALSCVQCHESLKGEKTCDRCHQDRRDVDFKKLTVSGTDFGKMLSQGRDVAELVGVTDYIDFKALGYKSDPILSGGRFTKLPLGRTEP
;
A
#
# COMPACT_ATOMS: atom_id res chain seq x y z
N MET A 1 52.44 1.09 -70.22
CA MET A 1 51.98 2.19 -69.34
C MET A 1 52.66 2.01 -67.99
N LYS A 2 53.53 2.95 -67.64
CA LYS A 2 54.62 2.82 -66.66
C LYS A 2 54.22 3.45 -65.32
N THR A 3 54.43 2.69 -64.23
CA THR A 3 55.10 3.05 -62.94
C THR A 3 54.64 4.31 -62.18
N SER A 4 54.66 4.44 -60.85
CA SER A 4 55.02 3.64 -59.67
C SER A 4 55.02 4.62 -58.48
N ARG A 5 54.73 4.18 -57.25
CA ARG A 5 55.65 4.21 -56.08
C ARG A 5 54.91 4.22 -54.73
N ARG A 6 55.58 3.55 -53.80
CA ARG A 6 55.23 3.27 -52.41
C ARG A 6 55.56 4.46 -51.47
N ALA A 7 54.93 4.40 -50.29
CA ALA A 7 55.56 4.36 -48.95
C ALA A 7 55.52 5.59 -48.02
N ARG A 8 55.07 5.28 -46.78
CA ARG A 8 55.51 5.72 -45.43
C ARG A 8 54.71 6.81 -44.66
N LEU A 9 54.12 6.32 -43.56
CA LEU A 9 54.21 6.72 -42.13
C LEU A 9 53.94 8.17 -41.65
N THR A 10 52.94 8.24 -40.75
CA THR A 10 52.82 9.04 -39.49
C THR A 10 53.12 10.54 -39.47
N LEU A 11 52.13 11.37 -39.11
CA LEU A 11 52.15 12.23 -37.90
C LEU A 11 50.78 12.90 -37.67
N ALA A 12 50.58 13.32 -36.42
CA ALA A 12 49.39 13.81 -35.76
C ALA A 12 48.77 15.14 -36.26
N MET A 13 47.55 15.36 -35.77
CA MET A 13 46.96 16.62 -35.27
C MET A 13 45.71 17.18 -35.99
N LEU A 14 44.66 17.24 -35.14
CA LEU A 14 43.69 18.32 -34.93
C LEU A 14 42.42 18.43 -35.80
N CYS A 15 41.32 18.38 -35.03
CA CYS A 15 40.12 19.22 -35.12
C CYS A 15 39.10 18.95 -36.22
N ALA A 16 38.03 18.25 -35.84
CA ALA A 16 36.69 18.84 -35.65
C ALA A 16 35.60 17.77 -35.87
N ALA A 17 34.96 17.33 -34.79
CA ALA A 17 33.56 16.87 -34.78
C ALA A 17 33.19 16.51 -33.33
N VAL A 18 32.74 17.51 -32.58
CA VAL A 18 32.27 17.37 -31.20
C VAL A 18 30.77 17.07 -31.23
N ILE A 19 30.45 15.84 -30.79
CA ILE A 19 29.45 15.48 -29.76
C ILE A 19 28.08 16.17 -29.86
N ILE A 20 27.10 15.46 -30.43
CA ILE A 20 25.69 15.48 -29.99
C ILE A 20 25.18 14.04 -30.08
N ILE A 21 24.35 13.62 -29.12
CA ILE A 21 23.73 12.28 -28.91
C ILE A 21 24.48 11.38 -27.90
N ALA A 22 24.44 11.79 -26.63
CA ALA A 22 24.48 10.90 -25.46
C ALA A 22 24.08 11.70 -24.20
N ALA A 23 22.77 11.95 -24.02
CA ALA A 23 22.24 12.58 -22.80
C ALA A 23 20.78 12.17 -22.57
N VAL A 24 20.54 10.87 -22.44
CA VAL A 24 19.33 10.33 -21.81
C VAL A 24 19.80 9.13 -20.98
N ILE A 25 19.35 9.06 -19.71
CA ILE A 25 19.59 8.00 -18.71
C ILE A 25 20.89 8.12 -17.89
N LEU A 26 20.86 8.96 -16.85
CA LEU A 26 21.60 8.77 -15.58
C LEU A 26 20.83 9.49 -14.46
N PRO A 27 20.40 8.84 -13.37
CA PRO A 27 20.24 9.50 -12.09
C PRO A 27 21.40 9.05 -11.22
N ASP A 28 22.55 9.70 -11.38
CA ASP A 28 23.66 9.59 -10.46
C ASP A 28 23.87 10.99 -9.89
N LEU A 29 23.43 11.20 -8.65
CA LEU A 29 23.77 12.39 -7.89
C LEU A 29 24.14 11.96 -6.49
N ALA A 30 25.44 11.69 -6.34
CA ALA A 30 26.15 12.11 -5.15
C ALA A 30 25.78 13.57 -4.85
N VAL A 31 24.92 13.76 -3.86
CA VAL A 31 24.54 15.09 -3.36
C VAL A 31 25.76 15.64 -2.63
N THR A 32 26.56 16.45 -3.33
CA THR A 32 27.42 17.42 -2.65
C THR A 32 26.51 18.39 -1.89
N ALA A 33 26.85 18.67 -0.64
CA ALA A 33 26.14 19.66 0.15
C ALA A 33 26.15 21.02 -0.58
N PRO A 34 25.04 21.78 -0.62
CA PRO A 34 25.06 23.09 -1.23
C PRO A 34 25.99 24.01 -0.44
N GLU A 35 26.89 24.71 -1.14
CA GLU A 35 27.57 25.89 -0.58
C GLU A 35 26.48 26.90 -0.19
N GLN A 36 26.23 27.05 1.11
CA GLN A 36 25.38 28.13 1.61
C GLN A 36 26.17 29.45 1.53
N GLY A 37 25.70 30.41 0.73
CA GLY A 37 26.25 31.78 0.74
C GLY A 37 26.32 32.54 -0.59
N LYS A 38 26.01 31.93 -1.74
CA LYS A 38 25.83 32.71 -2.99
C LYS A 38 24.37 33.13 -3.15
N PRO A 39 24.08 34.41 -3.48
CA PRO A 39 22.73 34.80 -3.85
C PRO A 39 22.37 34.05 -5.12
N LEU A 40 21.46 33.08 -4.99
CA LEU A 40 20.86 32.43 -6.14
C LEU A 40 20.12 33.53 -6.91
N GLY A 41 20.46 33.70 -8.19
CA GLY A 41 19.60 34.45 -9.10
C GLY A 41 18.18 33.85 -9.09
N PRO A 42 17.18 34.53 -9.68
CA PRO A 42 15.80 34.05 -9.66
C PRO A 42 15.74 32.59 -10.17
N VAL A 43 15.38 31.68 -9.27
CA VAL A 43 15.21 30.25 -9.58
C VAL A 43 13.95 30.12 -10.42
N GLU A 44 14.05 29.50 -11.59
CA GLU A 44 12.90 29.24 -12.45
C GLU A 44 11.88 28.37 -11.70
N LYS A 45 10.65 28.85 -11.63
CA LYS A 45 9.55 28.19 -10.92
C LYS A 45 8.93 27.11 -11.79
N ILE A 46 8.82 25.89 -11.27
CA ILE A 46 8.27 24.73 -11.97
C ILE A 46 6.75 24.67 -11.76
N ARG A 47 6.01 24.54 -12.88
CA ARG A 47 4.56 24.30 -12.90
C ARG A 47 4.16 23.01 -13.60
N THR A 48 5.13 22.27 -14.13
CA THR A 48 4.90 21.01 -14.82
C THR A 48 4.77 19.86 -13.82
N PRO A 49 3.82 18.93 -14.01
CA PRO A 49 3.70 17.73 -13.18
C PRO A 49 4.98 16.89 -13.19
N ARG A 50 5.42 16.41 -12.03
CA ARG A 50 6.62 15.57 -11.87
C ARG A 50 6.37 14.11 -12.23
N ASN A 51 5.15 13.64 -12.03
CA ASN A 51 4.66 12.29 -12.26
C ASN A 51 3.34 12.36 -13.05
N PRO A 52 3.39 12.88 -14.29
CA PRO A 52 2.18 13.01 -15.11
C PRO A 52 1.55 11.63 -15.33
N ARG A 53 0.23 11.60 -15.32
CA ARG A 53 -0.52 10.40 -15.70
C ARG A 53 -0.18 10.05 -17.15
N PRO A 54 0.25 8.82 -17.46
CA PRO A 54 0.45 8.40 -18.85
C PRO A 54 -0.85 8.58 -19.64
N GLU A 55 -0.76 9.06 -20.88
CA GLU A 55 -1.94 9.37 -21.71
C GLU A 55 -2.82 8.15 -21.98
N ASP A 56 -2.19 6.97 -22.08
CA ASP A 56 -2.81 5.68 -22.33
C ASP A 56 -3.28 4.97 -21.05
N TRP A 57 -2.92 5.49 -19.86
CA TRP A 57 -3.31 4.85 -18.62
C TRP A 57 -4.78 5.10 -18.28
N GLN A 58 -5.50 4.01 -18.00
CA GLN A 58 -6.83 4.04 -17.42
C GLN A 58 -7.03 2.88 -16.45
N ALA A 59 -7.92 3.07 -15.49
CA ALA A 59 -8.42 1.99 -14.64
C ALA A 59 -9.66 1.36 -15.31
N PRO A 60 -9.54 0.17 -15.93
CA PRO A 60 -10.55 -0.33 -16.87
C PRO A 60 -11.90 -0.62 -16.21
N ASP A 61 -11.91 -1.14 -14.98
CA ASP A 61 -13.18 -1.44 -14.29
C ASP A 61 -13.91 -0.15 -13.90
N HIS A 62 -13.15 0.88 -13.50
CA HIS A 62 -13.67 2.21 -13.21
C HIS A 62 -14.21 2.91 -14.44
N ALA A 63 -13.42 2.97 -15.51
CA ALA A 63 -13.81 3.56 -16.79
C ALA A 63 -15.10 2.91 -17.32
N ALA A 64 -15.15 1.57 -17.34
CA ALA A 64 -16.34 0.85 -17.76
C ALA A 64 -17.55 1.14 -16.85
N ALA A 65 -17.35 1.33 -15.54
CA ALA A 65 -18.43 1.68 -14.61
C ALA A 65 -18.97 3.09 -14.85
N LEU A 66 -18.11 4.07 -15.15
CA LEU A 66 -18.53 5.43 -15.52
C LEU A 66 -19.33 5.45 -16.82
N GLU A 67 -18.89 4.72 -17.84
CA GLU A 67 -19.63 4.64 -19.10
C GLU A 67 -21.01 4.00 -18.91
N ARG A 68 -21.10 2.94 -18.10
CA ARG A 68 -22.39 2.36 -17.70
C ARG A 68 -23.24 3.34 -16.89
N ALA A 69 -22.65 4.20 -16.07
CA ALA A 69 -23.36 5.17 -15.25
C ALA A 69 -24.03 6.26 -16.12
N LYS A 70 -23.33 6.72 -17.17
CA LYS A 70 -23.80 7.74 -18.12
C LYS A 70 -24.80 7.22 -19.17
N ALA A 71 -24.77 5.92 -19.46
CA ALA A 71 -25.63 5.35 -20.51
C ALA A 71 -27.12 5.67 -20.30
N PRO A 72 -27.82 6.23 -21.31
CA PRO A 72 -29.25 6.54 -21.20
C PRO A 72 -30.07 5.27 -20.99
N ARG A 73 -31.23 5.41 -20.36
CA ARG A 73 -32.19 4.32 -20.15
C ARG A 73 -33.56 4.80 -20.58
N GLU A 74 -34.24 3.98 -21.37
CA GLU A 74 -35.64 4.24 -21.74
C GLU A 74 -36.51 4.33 -20.49
N PHE A 75 -37.45 5.26 -20.50
CA PHE A 75 -38.36 5.44 -19.38
C PHE A 75 -39.39 4.31 -19.35
N VAL A 76 -39.47 3.59 -18.24
CA VAL A 76 -40.52 2.57 -18.03
C VAL A 76 -41.75 3.24 -17.43
N ALA A 77 -42.75 3.48 -18.27
CA ALA A 77 -43.99 4.14 -17.86
C ALA A 77 -44.92 3.22 -17.05
N LYS A 78 -44.92 1.91 -17.31
CA LYS A 78 -45.81 0.94 -16.65
C LYS A 78 -45.02 -0.18 -15.97
N VAL A 79 -45.43 -0.52 -14.75
CA VAL A 79 -44.81 -1.57 -13.94
C VAL A 79 -45.87 -2.59 -13.49
N LYS A 80 -45.46 -3.83 -13.28
CA LYS A 80 -46.33 -4.85 -12.67
C LYS A 80 -46.55 -4.53 -11.20
N SER A 81 -47.82 -4.41 -10.77
CA SER A 81 -48.18 -4.28 -9.35
C SER A 81 -48.31 -5.65 -8.71
N GLU A 82 -47.60 -5.88 -7.61
CA GLU A 82 -47.58 -7.16 -6.91
C GLU A 82 -47.31 -6.92 -5.42
N ASP A 83 -47.85 -7.80 -4.56
CA ASP A 83 -47.49 -7.83 -3.15
C ASP A 83 -45.97 -8.07 -2.97
N PRO A 84 -45.25 -7.26 -2.16
CA PRO A 84 -43.81 -7.40 -1.99
C PRO A 84 -43.36 -8.79 -1.55
N LYS A 85 -44.19 -9.51 -0.79
CA LYS A 85 -43.86 -10.83 -0.28
C LYS A 85 -44.02 -11.90 -1.34
N LEU A 86 -45.07 -11.80 -2.17
CA LEU A 86 -45.23 -12.65 -3.35
C LEU A 86 -44.10 -12.43 -4.35
N ARG A 87 -43.67 -11.17 -4.54
CA ARG A 87 -42.53 -10.84 -5.39
C ARG A 87 -41.23 -11.48 -4.88
N GLN A 88 -40.97 -11.38 -3.58
CA GLN A 88 -39.80 -12.02 -2.96
C GLN A 88 -39.80 -13.54 -3.21
N ILE A 89 -40.95 -14.20 -3.02
CA ILE A 89 -41.11 -15.64 -3.29
C ILE A 89 -40.84 -15.93 -4.78
N ARG A 90 -41.35 -15.11 -5.70
CA ARG A 90 -41.08 -15.28 -7.14
C ARG A 90 -39.60 -15.18 -7.45
N PHE A 91 -38.89 -14.16 -6.96
CA PHE A 91 -37.45 -14.01 -7.21
C PHE A 91 -36.64 -15.21 -6.71
N LYS A 92 -37.03 -15.77 -5.56
CA LYS A 92 -36.44 -17.02 -5.06
C LYS A 92 -36.76 -18.22 -5.95
N ASN A 93 -38.00 -18.34 -6.42
CA ASN A 93 -38.41 -19.41 -7.33
C ASN A 93 -37.74 -19.31 -8.71
N LEU A 94 -37.39 -18.11 -9.15
CA LEU A 94 -36.56 -17.90 -10.34
C LEU A 94 -35.12 -18.37 -10.12
N GLY A 95 -34.68 -18.63 -8.89
CA GLY A 95 -33.31 -19.01 -8.58
C GLY A 95 -32.31 -17.90 -8.90
N LEU A 96 -32.71 -16.63 -8.74
CA LEU A 96 -31.81 -15.49 -8.87
C LEU A 96 -30.95 -15.35 -7.61
N GLY A 97 -29.64 -15.17 -7.79
CA GLY A 97 -28.69 -15.02 -6.70
C GLY A 97 -27.47 -14.20 -7.08
N VAL A 98 -26.44 -14.23 -6.23
CA VAL A 98 -25.21 -13.42 -6.41
C VAL A 98 -24.46 -13.80 -7.69
N GLY A 99 -24.58 -15.06 -8.14
CA GLY A 99 -23.98 -15.54 -9.38
C GLY A 99 -24.56 -14.91 -10.65
N ASP A 100 -25.79 -14.39 -10.60
CA ASP A 100 -26.44 -13.72 -11.74
C ASP A 100 -26.01 -12.24 -11.86
N ILE A 101 -25.22 -11.72 -10.91
CA ILE A 101 -24.73 -10.34 -10.94
C ILE A 101 -23.70 -10.17 -12.05
N LYS A 102 -24.12 -9.50 -13.13
CA LYS A 102 -23.24 -9.16 -14.25
C LYS A 102 -22.15 -8.15 -13.87
N TYR A 103 -22.46 -7.17 -13.01
CA TYR A 103 -21.56 -6.09 -12.63
C TYR A 103 -21.46 -6.00 -11.10
N SER A 104 -20.34 -6.47 -10.56
CA SER A 104 -20.04 -6.46 -9.12
C SER A 104 -19.70 -5.08 -8.58
N TYR A 105 -19.20 -4.18 -9.45
CA TYR A 105 -18.85 -2.80 -9.15
C TYR A 105 -19.61 -1.84 -10.07
N MET A 106 -20.25 -0.84 -9.46
CA MET A 106 -21.01 0.19 -10.14
C MET A 106 -20.66 1.57 -9.58
N ILE A 107 -20.84 2.59 -10.40
CA ILE A 107 -20.74 3.99 -9.98
C ILE A 107 -22.12 4.61 -10.18
N LEU A 108 -22.62 5.23 -9.13
CA LEU A 108 -23.87 5.99 -9.16
C LEU A 108 -23.53 7.43 -9.57
N ASP A 109 -23.46 7.64 -10.88
CA ASP A 109 -23.18 8.93 -11.52
C ASP A 109 -24.07 9.12 -12.74
N SER A 110 -25.27 9.66 -12.52
CA SER A 110 -26.23 9.92 -13.59
C SER A 110 -26.29 11.42 -13.89
N PRO A 111 -26.41 11.84 -15.16
CA PRO A 111 -26.71 13.23 -15.49
C PRO A 111 -27.96 13.77 -14.77
N LEU A 112 -28.92 12.90 -14.44
CA LEU A 112 -30.16 13.25 -13.76
C LEU A 112 -29.99 13.68 -12.29
N VAL A 113 -28.90 13.27 -11.62
CA VAL A 113 -28.70 13.59 -10.19
C VAL A 113 -27.96 14.91 -9.95
N ASN A 114 -27.33 15.46 -10.98
CA ASN A 114 -26.48 16.66 -10.90
C ASN A 114 -27.11 17.87 -11.63
N THR A 115 -28.40 17.83 -11.94
CA THR A 115 -29.08 18.89 -12.72
C THR A 115 -29.16 20.23 -12.00
N PHE A 116 -29.34 20.22 -10.68
CA PHE A 116 -29.51 21.44 -9.88
C PHE A 116 -28.24 21.85 -9.12
N GLU A 117 -27.52 20.88 -8.55
CA GLU A 117 -26.30 21.11 -7.77
C GLU A 117 -25.32 19.95 -7.96
N ASN A 118 -24.02 20.27 -7.99
CA ASN A 118 -22.94 19.30 -8.18
C ASN A 118 -21.87 19.42 -7.08
N LEU A 119 -22.30 19.46 -5.82
CA LEU A 119 -21.41 19.67 -4.66
C LEU A 119 -20.55 18.45 -4.31
N TYR A 120 -20.93 17.26 -4.79
CA TYR A 120 -20.39 15.98 -4.39
C TYR A 120 -19.91 15.17 -5.60
N GLY A 121 -18.90 14.34 -5.39
CA GLY A 121 -18.49 13.32 -6.36
C GLY A 121 -19.46 12.14 -6.39
N PRO A 122 -19.31 11.23 -7.38
CA PRO A 122 -20.19 10.09 -7.51
C PRO A 122 -19.99 9.07 -6.38
N ALA A 123 -21.04 8.30 -6.08
CA ALA A 123 -21.00 7.25 -5.07
C ALA A 123 -20.61 5.91 -5.71
N ARG A 124 -19.71 5.16 -5.06
CA ARG A 124 -19.29 3.81 -5.48
C ARG A 124 -20.22 2.77 -4.86
N PHE A 125 -20.75 1.84 -5.65
CA PHE A 125 -21.67 0.80 -5.20
C PHE A 125 -21.12 -0.61 -5.51
N MET A 126 -20.91 -1.40 -4.45
CA MET A 126 -20.43 -2.78 -4.53
C MET A 126 -21.59 -3.77 -4.55
N HIS A 127 -22.14 -4.06 -5.74
CA HIS A 127 -23.37 -4.83 -5.90
C HIS A 127 -23.30 -6.23 -5.26
N SER A 128 -22.23 -6.99 -5.52
CA SER A 128 -22.07 -8.35 -4.98
C SER A 128 -21.99 -8.38 -3.45
N LYS A 129 -21.38 -7.37 -2.81
CA LYS A 129 -21.36 -7.27 -1.34
C LYS A 129 -22.75 -7.07 -0.78
N HIS A 130 -23.54 -6.15 -1.34
CA HIS A 130 -24.89 -5.88 -0.86
C HIS A 130 -25.78 -7.10 -1.06
N ALA A 131 -25.76 -7.70 -2.25
CA ALA A 131 -26.53 -8.91 -2.53
C ALA A 131 -26.18 -10.06 -1.57
N ALA A 132 -24.89 -10.30 -1.34
CA ALA A 132 -24.45 -11.33 -0.40
C ALA A 132 -24.82 -11.03 1.07
N SER A 133 -24.69 -9.76 1.49
CA SER A 133 -25.03 -9.33 2.86
C SER A 133 -26.52 -9.47 3.16
N LEU A 134 -27.36 -9.45 2.12
CA LEU A 134 -28.81 -9.60 2.19
C LEU A 134 -29.27 -11.05 1.87
N GLY A 135 -28.34 -12.02 1.87
CA GLY A 135 -28.67 -13.43 1.63
C GLY A 135 -29.20 -13.72 0.22
N GLY A 136 -28.79 -12.92 -0.77
CA GLY A 136 -29.23 -13.06 -2.16
C GLY A 136 -30.64 -12.53 -2.44
N ASP A 137 -31.28 -11.83 -1.49
CA ASP A 137 -32.63 -11.32 -1.66
C ASP A 137 -32.68 -10.10 -2.59
N CYS A 138 -32.76 -10.37 -3.88
CA CYS A 138 -32.77 -9.36 -4.93
C CYS A 138 -34.03 -8.48 -4.92
N ALA A 139 -35.14 -8.97 -4.34
CA ALA A 139 -36.41 -8.25 -4.31
C ALA A 139 -36.40 -7.05 -3.33
N LEU A 140 -35.44 -6.99 -2.40
CA LEU A 140 -35.27 -5.84 -1.50
C LEU A 140 -34.87 -4.57 -2.24
N CYS A 141 -34.15 -4.68 -3.36
CA CYS A 141 -33.73 -3.55 -4.19
C CYS A 141 -34.51 -3.49 -5.51
N HIS A 142 -34.75 -4.63 -6.15
CA HIS A 142 -35.50 -4.72 -7.41
C HIS A 142 -37.00 -4.87 -7.13
N HIS A 143 -37.62 -3.82 -6.58
CA HIS A 143 -38.97 -3.85 -6.03
C HIS A 143 -40.12 -3.91 -7.05
N ALA A 144 -39.86 -3.63 -8.32
CA ALA A 144 -40.85 -3.53 -9.38
C ALA A 144 -40.26 -4.01 -10.70
N SER A 145 -41.10 -4.61 -11.55
CA SER A 145 -40.71 -5.06 -12.89
C SER A 145 -41.42 -4.22 -13.95
N PRO A 146 -40.78 -3.96 -15.11
CA PRO A 146 -41.47 -3.41 -16.26
C PRO A 146 -42.70 -4.27 -16.64
N GLU A 147 -43.78 -3.63 -17.06
CA GLU A 147 -44.90 -4.35 -17.66
C GLU A 147 -44.42 -5.08 -18.94
N GLY A 148 -44.81 -6.34 -19.12
CA GLY A 148 -44.36 -7.17 -20.24
C GLY A 148 -43.01 -7.88 -20.06
N SER A 149 -42.32 -7.73 -18.92
CA SER A 149 -41.17 -8.60 -18.63
C SER A 149 -41.57 -10.08 -18.63
N ASP A 150 -40.74 -10.95 -19.19
CA ASP A 150 -41.01 -12.39 -19.27
C ASP A 150 -39.84 -13.18 -18.69
N ALA A 151 -39.99 -13.58 -17.44
CA ALA A 151 -38.99 -14.38 -16.74
C ALA A 151 -38.84 -15.80 -17.30
N GLY A 152 -39.79 -16.28 -18.11
CA GLY A 152 -39.69 -17.55 -18.84
C GLY A 152 -38.74 -17.48 -20.03
N ILE A 153 -38.52 -16.27 -20.59
CA ILE A 153 -37.53 -16.02 -21.65
C ILE A 153 -36.21 -15.54 -21.05
N ASP A 154 -36.26 -14.49 -20.23
CA ASP A 154 -35.10 -13.92 -19.54
C ASP A 154 -35.46 -13.57 -18.10
N ARG A 155 -34.94 -14.36 -17.16
CA ARG A 155 -35.13 -14.17 -15.72
C ARG A 155 -34.67 -12.79 -15.25
N LEU A 156 -33.70 -12.17 -15.91
CA LEU A 156 -33.15 -10.86 -15.57
C LEU A 156 -34.00 -9.69 -16.09
N SER A 157 -34.96 -9.94 -16.99
CA SER A 157 -35.89 -8.90 -17.48
C SER A 157 -36.77 -8.30 -16.37
N GLU A 158 -36.90 -9.00 -15.24
CA GLU A 158 -37.57 -8.54 -14.02
C GLU A 158 -36.71 -7.56 -13.19
N THR A 159 -35.45 -7.34 -13.56
CA THR A 159 -34.52 -6.44 -12.88
C THR A 159 -34.12 -5.28 -13.80
N VAL A 160 -34.43 -4.05 -13.39
CA VAL A 160 -34.01 -2.83 -14.09
C VAL A 160 -33.34 -1.84 -13.15
N ALA A 161 -32.60 -0.90 -13.70
CA ALA A 161 -31.95 0.15 -12.92
C ALA A 161 -32.99 1.14 -12.37
N CYS A 162 -32.75 1.70 -11.19
CA CYS A 162 -33.64 2.70 -10.57
C CYS A 162 -33.96 3.85 -11.54
N ARG A 163 -32.94 4.31 -12.29
CA ARG A 163 -33.05 5.42 -13.26
C ARG A 163 -33.96 5.16 -14.47
N THR A 164 -34.41 3.93 -14.65
CA THR A 164 -35.38 3.56 -15.68
C THR A 164 -36.80 4.03 -15.30
N CYS A 165 -37.14 4.01 -14.00
CA CYS A 165 -38.45 4.45 -13.49
C CYS A 165 -38.37 5.77 -12.70
N HIS A 166 -37.27 5.98 -11.97
CA HIS A 166 -36.98 7.18 -11.18
C HIS A 166 -36.07 8.10 -11.97
N GLN A 167 -36.62 9.14 -12.58
CA GLN A 167 -35.84 10.08 -13.39
C GLN A 167 -35.72 11.44 -12.70
N GLU A 168 -36.26 12.49 -13.30
CA GLU A 168 -36.24 13.84 -12.76
C GLU A 168 -36.96 13.95 -11.40
N SER A 169 -36.67 15.02 -10.66
CA SER A 169 -37.22 15.23 -9.32
C SER A 169 -38.75 15.38 -9.30
N PHE A 170 -39.34 15.81 -10.42
CA PHE A 170 -40.77 15.94 -10.58
C PHE A 170 -41.18 15.56 -12.01
N ASN A 171 -42.07 14.59 -12.15
CA ASN A 171 -42.69 14.23 -13.42
C ASN A 171 -44.23 14.32 -13.29
N PRO A 172 -44.89 15.28 -13.94
CA PRO A 172 -46.34 15.46 -13.79
C PRO A 172 -47.17 14.30 -14.36
N ALA A 173 -46.62 13.51 -15.28
CA ALA A 173 -47.29 12.32 -15.81
C ALA A 173 -47.24 11.12 -14.86
N HIS A 174 -46.31 11.14 -13.89
CA HIS A 174 -46.10 10.09 -12.89
C HIS A 174 -45.79 10.71 -11.52
N PRO A 175 -46.73 11.49 -10.93
CA PRO A 175 -46.50 12.23 -9.70
C PRO A 175 -46.26 11.34 -8.48
N GLU A 176 -46.61 10.05 -8.56
CA GLU A 176 -46.35 9.05 -7.54
C GLU A 176 -44.86 8.67 -7.42
N ARG A 177 -44.02 9.04 -8.38
CA ARG A 177 -42.61 8.64 -8.43
C ARG A 177 -41.69 9.74 -7.94
N ILE A 178 -40.91 9.43 -6.92
CA ILE A 178 -39.81 10.27 -6.48
C ILE A 178 -38.66 10.26 -7.51
N GLY A 179 -37.92 11.37 -7.58
CA GLY A 179 -36.74 11.48 -8.43
C GLY A 179 -35.59 10.56 -8.03
N LEU A 180 -34.65 10.35 -8.96
CA LEU A 180 -33.56 9.39 -8.82
C LEU A 180 -32.70 9.59 -7.56
N LYS A 181 -32.36 10.85 -7.25
CA LYS A 181 -31.55 11.19 -6.07
C LYS A 181 -32.26 10.77 -4.76
N ALA A 182 -33.56 11.05 -4.67
CA ALA A 182 -34.37 10.66 -3.52
C ALA A 182 -34.52 9.14 -3.42
N ALA A 183 -34.74 8.44 -4.55
CA ALA A 183 -34.83 6.99 -4.58
C ALA A 183 -33.56 6.31 -4.06
N TYR A 184 -32.38 6.79 -4.47
CA TYR A 184 -31.12 6.26 -3.95
C TYR A 184 -30.95 6.51 -2.46
N HIS A 185 -31.16 7.74 -1.99
CA HIS A 185 -30.99 8.06 -0.57
C HIS A 185 -31.98 7.30 0.30
N GLN A 186 -33.27 7.25 -0.06
CA GLN A 186 -34.28 6.51 0.71
C GLN A 186 -33.94 5.03 0.81
N GLN A 187 -33.55 4.38 -0.30
CA GLN A 187 -33.24 2.95 -0.31
C GLN A 187 -31.94 2.65 0.47
N CYS A 188 -30.87 3.39 0.18
CA CYS A 188 -29.56 3.08 0.75
C CYS A 188 -29.45 3.52 2.21
N MET A 189 -29.84 4.77 2.52
CA MET A 189 -29.74 5.28 3.90
C MET A 189 -30.73 4.58 4.82
N GLY A 190 -31.98 4.36 4.39
CA GLY A 190 -32.97 3.67 5.22
C GLY A 190 -32.50 2.27 5.65
N CYS A 191 -31.98 1.48 4.71
CA CYS A 191 -31.42 0.17 5.03
C CYS A 191 -30.18 0.27 5.93
N HIS A 192 -29.28 1.23 5.67
CA HIS A 192 -28.09 1.43 6.51
C HIS A 192 -28.44 1.85 7.95
N GLU A 193 -29.46 2.67 8.13
CA GLU A 193 -30.01 3.08 9.43
C GLU A 193 -30.65 1.89 10.14
N GLU A 194 -31.58 1.17 9.49
CA GLU A 194 -32.28 0.02 10.06
C GLU A 194 -31.32 -1.11 10.47
N MET A 195 -30.31 -1.38 9.63
CA MET A 195 -29.30 -2.41 9.90
C MET A 195 -28.18 -1.95 10.83
N ASN A 196 -28.10 -0.64 11.12
CA ASN A 196 -26.96 0.01 11.76
C ASN A 196 -25.62 -0.37 11.10
N LYS A 197 -25.60 -0.37 9.75
CA LYS A 197 -24.47 -0.81 8.93
C LYS A 197 -24.35 0.04 7.67
N GLY A 198 -23.16 0.58 7.43
CA GLY A 198 -22.88 1.42 6.26
C GLY A 198 -23.02 2.92 6.56
N PRO A 199 -22.62 3.78 5.62
CA PRO A 199 -22.70 5.23 5.79
C PRO A 199 -24.14 5.74 5.65
N ILE A 200 -24.53 6.66 6.55
CA ILE A 200 -25.82 7.37 6.52
C ILE A 200 -25.64 8.88 6.30
N ASP A 201 -24.40 9.37 6.32
CA ASP A 201 -24.06 10.76 6.10
C ASP A 201 -23.56 11.00 4.67
N CYS A 202 -23.57 12.26 4.23
CA CYS A 202 -23.18 12.62 2.87
C CYS A 202 -21.74 12.25 2.54
N VAL A 203 -20.80 12.42 3.49
CA VAL A 203 -19.36 12.27 3.22
C VAL A 203 -18.89 10.83 3.29
N GLY A 204 -19.65 9.96 3.97
CA GLY A 204 -19.45 8.52 3.98
C GLY A 204 -19.78 7.86 2.63
N CYS A 205 -20.70 8.45 1.86
CA CYS A 205 -21.05 7.98 0.51
C CYS A 205 -20.33 8.76 -0.60
N HIS A 206 -20.19 10.08 -0.41
CA HIS A 206 -19.72 10.99 -1.44
C HIS A 206 -18.49 11.79 -1.01
N ALA A 207 -17.51 11.86 -1.90
CA ALA A 207 -16.39 12.77 -1.68
C ALA A 207 -16.79 14.21 -2.09
N LYS A 208 -16.85 15.14 -1.13
CA LYS A 208 -17.15 16.58 -1.38
C LYS A 208 -16.24 17.18 -2.45
N ARG A 209 -16.75 17.98 -3.39
CA ARG A 209 -15.90 18.66 -4.39
C ARG A 209 -15.12 19.81 -3.72
N VAL A 210 -13.89 20.03 -4.20
CA VAL A 210 -13.03 21.10 -3.71
C VAL A 210 -13.40 22.38 -4.47
N PRO A 211 -13.67 23.52 -3.79
CA PRO A 211 -13.89 24.79 -4.47
C PRO A 211 -12.61 25.25 -5.18
N ASP A 212 -12.74 26.14 -6.16
CA ASP A 212 -11.58 26.77 -6.80
C ASP A 212 -10.88 27.68 -5.80
N HIS A 213 -9.58 27.47 -5.58
CA HIS A 213 -8.79 28.23 -4.61
C HIS A 213 -8.12 29.45 -5.22
N LYS A 214 -8.11 29.62 -6.55
CA LYS A 214 -7.49 30.76 -7.24
C LYS A 214 -7.98 32.11 -6.75
N ASP A 215 -9.28 32.22 -6.51
CA ASP A 215 -9.91 33.46 -6.03
C ASP A 215 -10.00 33.53 -4.49
N LEU A 216 -9.71 32.42 -3.80
CA LEU A 216 -9.87 32.30 -2.35
C LEU A 216 -8.56 32.51 -1.59
N VAL A 217 -7.44 32.08 -2.17
CA VAL A 217 -6.10 32.17 -1.59
C VAL A 217 -5.50 33.53 -1.93
N ARG A 218 -4.97 34.22 -0.91
CA ARG A 218 -4.38 35.55 -1.05
C ARG A 218 -2.93 35.51 -0.60
N LEU A 219 -2.03 35.26 -1.55
CA LEU A 219 -0.59 35.16 -1.29
C LEU A 219 0.21 36.20 -2.09
N PRO A 220 1.35 36.69 -1.56
CA PRO A 220 2.33 37.42 -2.35
C PRO A 220 2.90 36.51 -3.46
N ASP A 221 3.66 37.08 -4.40
CA ASP A 221 4.13 36.32 -5.58
C ASP A 221 5.18 35.24 -5.26
N ASP A 222 5.99 35.43 -4.21
CA ASP A 222 6.96 34.44 -3.72
C ASP A 222 6.78 34.24 -2.20
N PRO A 223 5.69 33.57 -1.77
CA PRO A 223 5.41 33.37 -0.36
C PRO A 223 6.40 32.35 0.23
N THR A 224 6.73 32.51 1.50
CA THR A 224 7.38 31.46 2.28
C THR A 224 6.41 30.29 2.53
N PRO A 225 6.92 29.07 2.81
CA PRO A 225 6.06 27.92 3.11
C PRO A 225 5.12 28.17 4.31
N MET A 226 5.60 28.88 5.33
CA MET A 226 4.81 29.23 6.51
C MET A 226 3.73 30.28 6.20
N GLU A 227 3.99 31.23 5.29
CA GLU A 227 2.95 32.18 4.83
C GLU A 227 1.83 31.47 4.07
N VAL A 228 2.15 30.43 3.27
CA VAL A 228 1.13 29.59 2.65
C VAL A 228 0.25 28.94 3.71
N THR A 229 0.85 28.27 4.69
CA THR A 229 0.08 27.62 5.77
C THR A 229 -0.71 28.63 6.59
N GLN A 230 -0.15 29.81 6.88
CA GLN A 230 -0.85 30.88 7.58
C GLN A 230 -2.09 31.35 6.81
N GLU A 231 -2.02 31.45 5.49
CA GLU A 231 -3.17 31.77 4.64
C GLU A 231 -4.20 30.62 4.62
N CYS A 232 -3.75 29.37 4.59
CA CYS A 232 -4.66 28.21 4.74
C CYS A 232 -5.42 28.25 6.07
N LEU A 233 -4.73 28.56 7.18
CA LEU A 233 -5.31 28.59 8.52
C LEU A 233 -6.39 29.66 8.68
N ARG A 234 -6.39 30.72 7.86
CA ARG A 234 -7.46 31.74 7.84
C ARG A 234 -8.86 31.14 7.65
N CYS A 235 -8.97 30.07 6.86
CA CYS A 235 -10.23 29.35 6.61
C CYS A 235 -10.24 27.93 7.20
N HIS A 236 -9.06 27.32 7.39
CA HIS A 236 -8.89 25.93 7.79
C HIS A 236 -8.21 25.75 9.15
N GLN A 237 -8.38 26.71 10.07
CA GLN A 237 -7.89 26.65 11.44
C GLN A 237 -8.14 25.28 12.10
N LYS A 238 -9.37 24.76 11.97
CA LYS A 238 -9.76 23.46 12.53
C LYS A 238 -8.97 22.29 11.95
N ALA A 239 -8.67 22.33 10.66
CA ALA A 239 -7.84 21.31 10.01
C ALA A 239 -6.40 21.34 10.56
N GLY A 240 -5.84 22.54 10.78
CA GLY A 240 -4.54 22.71 11.44
C GLY A 240 -4.52 22.12 12.84
N GLU A 241 -5.52 22.46 13.68
CA GLU A 241 -5.67 21.94 15.04
C GLU A 241 -5.81 20.42 15.12
N ASP A 242 -6.44 19.83 14.12
CA ASP A 242 -6.61 18.38 13.99
C ASP A 242 -5.30 17.73 13.52
N MET A 243 -4.62 18.32 12.54
CA MET A 243 -3.39 17.80 11.97
C MET A 243 -2.25 17.74 12.99
N ILE A 244 -2.08 18.77 13.83
CA ILE A 244 -1.03 18.78 14.87
C ILE A 244 -1.24 17.71 15.97
N LYS A 245 -2.39 17.04 15.98
CA LYS A 245 -2.72 15.92 16.89
C LYS A 245 -2.62 14.56 16.20
N SER A 246 -2.28 14.53 14.92
CA SER A 246 -2.17 13.31 14.13
C SER A 246 -0.80 12.63 14.30
N ALA A 247 -0.76 11.33 14.04
CA ALA A 247 0.49 10.58 13.97
C ALA A 247 1.40 11.04 12.83
N HIS A 248 0.85 11.62 11.76
CA HIS A 248 1.62 12.13 10.61
C HIS A 248 2.41 13.39 10.98
N TRP A 249 1.88 14.22 11.89
CA TRP A 249 2.59 15.36 12.47
C TRP A 249 3.50 14.94 13.62
N LEU A 250 2.98 14.19 14.59
CA LEU A 250 3.73 13.91 15.82
C LEU A 250 4.80 12.82 15.63
N TRP A 251 4.65 11.96 14.61
CA TRP A 251 5.46 10.74 14.41
C TRP A 251 5.52 9.83 15.65
N LYS A 252 4.53 9.96 16.54
CA LYS A 252 4.34 9.17 17.76
C LYS A 252 2.86 9.12 18.12
N GLY A 253 2.51 8.17 18.98
CA GLY A 253 1.17 8.04 19.51
C GLY A 253 0.95 6.72 20.26
N PRO A 254 -0.32 6.34 20.48
CA PRO A 254 -0.69 5.10 21.13
C PRO A 254 -0.19 3.86 20.40
N SER A 255 0.29 2.90 21.19
CA SER A 255 0.82 1.61 20.74
C SER A 255 -0.01 0.42 21.22
N PRO A 256 -1.34 0.38 20.97
CA PRO A 256 -2.23 -0.63 21.56
C PRO A 256 -1.93 -2.06 21.11
N TYR A 257 -1.17 -2.24 20.03
CA TYR A 257 -0.88 -3.55 19.43
C TYR A 257 0.58 -3.98 19.54
N THR A 258 1.32 -3.39 20.47
CA THR A 258 2.67 -3.84 20.82
C THR A 258 2.59 -4.62 22.12
N VAL A 259 3.02 -5.88 22.09
CA VAL A 259 3.02 -6.76 23.27
C VAL A 259 3.83 -6.14 24.40
N GLU A 260 3.34 -6.31 25.63
CA GLU A 260 3.88 -5.75 26.89
C GLU A 260 3.95 -4.22 26.98
N ARG A 261 3.60 -3.51 25.90
CA ARG A 261 3.68 -2.05 25.78
C ARG A 261 2.37 -1.45 25.26
N GLN A 262 1.25 -2.17 25.38
CA GLN A 262 -0.06 -1.77 24.86
C GLN A 262 -0.54 -0.44 25.44
N LYS A 263 -0.12 -0.12 26.67
CA LYS A 263 -0.48 1.13 27.37
C LYS A 263 0.45 2.31 27.02
N LYS A 264 1.49 2.11 26.22
CA LYS A 264 2.41 3.19 25.83
C LYS A 264 1.70 4.14 24.87
N VAL A 265 1.62 5.41 25.26
CA VAL A 265 0.91 6.47 24.50
C VAL A 265 1.85 7.39 23.71
N MET A 266 3.16 7.24 23.92
CA MET A 266 4.22 8.03 23.28
C MET A 266 5.26 7.08 22.67
N SER A 267 4.84 6.31 21.67
CA SER A 267 5.73 5.42 20.91
C SER A 267 5.68 5.78 19.43
N GLY A 268 6.76 5.61 18.68
CA GLY A 268 6.83 5.93 17.26
C GLY A 268 8.20 6.41 16.78
N LYS A 269 8.26 6.79 15.50
CA LYS A 269 9.47 7.22 14.79
C LYS A 269 10.16 8.41 15.46
N ALA A 270 9.39 9.29 16.10
CA ALA A 270 9.91 10.46 16.81
C ALA A 270 10.56 10.14 18.17
N THR A 271 10.31 8.94 18.73
CA THR A 271 10.60 8.66 20.15
C THR A 271 11.54 7.49 20.33
N ASP A 272 11.10 6.28 19.99
CA ASP A 272 11.64 5.04 20.57
C ASP A 272 11.73 3.90 19.57
N THR A 273 11.36 4.10 18.30
CA THR A 273 11.42 3.04 17.29
C THR A 273 12.70 3.11 16.48
N LEU A 274 13.22 1.94 16.15
CA LEU A 274 14.32 1.73 15.20
C LEU A 274 13.89 0.77 14.08
N ASN A 275 14.70 0.65 13.03
CA ASN A 275 14.53 -0.33 11.93
C ASN A 275 15.89 -0.81 11.42
N ASN A 276 15.92 -1.81 10.55
CA ASN A 276 17.13 -2.28 9.86
C ASN A 276 17.32 -1.70 8.45
N PHE A 277 16.88 -0.45 8.25
CA PHE A 277 17.21 0.37 7.08
C PHE A 277 18.16 1.49 7.49
N CYS A 278 17.63 2.70 7.72
CA CYS A 278 18.39 3.86 8.19
C CYS A 278 18.45 3.95 9.73
N ILE A 279 18.14 2.86 10.43
CA ILE A 279 18.27 2.71 11.87
C ILE A 279 17.28 3.57 12.66
N ALA A 280 17.56 4.83 12.95
CA ALA A 280 16.71 5.66 13.81
C ALA A 280 16.74 7.14 13.43
N LEU A 281 15.80 7.90 13.97
CA LEU A 281 15.65 9.34 13.71
C LEU A 281 16.66 10.23 14.44
N PRO A 282 16.99 10.01 15.74
CA PRO A 282 17.88 10.91 16.49
C PRO A 282 19.19 11.18 15.74
N SER A 283 19.65 12.42 15.84
CA SER A 283 20.77 13.05 15.10
C SER A 283 20.62 13.15 13.57
N ASN A 284 19.63 12.50 12.96
CA ASN A 284 19.47 12.37 11.51
C ASN A 284 18.24 13.12 10.96
N TRP A 285 17.62 14.02 11.74
CA TRP A 285 16.35 14.66 11.39
C TRP A 285 16.30 15.27 9.99
N PRO A 286 17.23 16.14 9.54
CA PRO A 286 17.04 16.90 8.31
C PRO A 286 16.85 16.02 7.06
N ARG A 287 17.52 14.86 7.01
CA ARG A 287 17.34 13.87 5.95
C ARG A 287 16.03 13.12 6.08
N CYS A 288 15.67 12.73 7.30
CA CYS A 288 14.49 11.90 7.57
C CYS A 288 13.18 12.68 7.42
N THR A 289 13.15 13.93 7.86
CA THR A 289 11.97 14.81 7.93
C THR A 289 11.62 15.46 6.59
N SER A 290 12.39 15.16 5.53
CA SER A 290 11.90 15.31 4.15
C SER A 290 10.59 14.56 3.88
N CYS A 291 10.28 13.54 4.68
CA CYS A 291 9.00 12.82 4.65
C CYS A 291 8.04 13.19 5.80
N HIS A 292 8.37 14.19 6.62
CA HIS A 292 7.48 14.67 7.69
C HIS A 292 6.44 15.63 7.10
N ALA A 293 5.24 15.68 7.67
CA ALA A 293 4.16 16.56 7.22
C ALA A 293 4.32 18.00 7.75
N GLY A 294 5.55 18.52 7.77
CA GLY A 294 5.87 19.82 8.32
C GLY A 294 7.17 20.43 7.80
N TYR A 295 7.39 21.68 8.20
CA TYR A 295 8.50 22.54 7.76
C TYR A 295 9.51 22.81 8.87
N GLY A 296 10.75 22.37 8.66
CA GLY A 296 11.91 22.77 9.46
C GLY A 296 12.18 21.89 10.69
N TRP A 297 11.72 20.64 10.72
CA TRP A 297 12.07 19.70 11.78
C TRP A 297 13.50 19.19 11.58
N LYS A 298 14.47 19.97 12.07
CA LYS A 298 15.91 19.74 11.88
C LYS A 298 16.61 19.10 13.09
N ASP A 299 16.00 19.15 14.26
CA ASP A 299 16.53 18.63 15.53
C ASP A 299 15.41 18.43 16.57
N GLU A 300 15.78 18.10 17.81
CA GLU A 300 14.89 17.89 18.95
C GLU A 300 14.14 19.15 19.43
N THR A 301 14.55 20.36 19.01
CA THR A 301 13.96 21.63 19.46
C THR A 301 12.73 22.07 18.64
N PHE A 302 12.29 21.25 17.69
CA PHE A 302 11.16 21.55 16.83
C PHE A 302 9.86 21.77 17.63
N ASP A 303 9.20 22.90 17.38
CA ASP A 303 7.94 23.24 18.02
C ASP A 303 6.76 22.53 17.33
N PHE A 304 6.28 21.46 17.95
CA PHE A 304 5.11 20.70 17.49
C PHE A 304 3.77 21.43 17.74
N THR A 305 3.78 22.60 18.39
CA THR A 305 2.56 23.40 18.64
C THR A 305 2.34 24.50 17.61
N ASP A 306 3.38 24.86 16.85
CA ASP A 306 3.33 25.86 15.80
C ASP A 306 2.62 25.33 14.54
N MET A 307 1.34 25.70 14.38
CA MET A 307 0.54 25.29 13.23
C MET A 307 1.03 25.88 11.91
N THR A 308 1.78 26.98 11.91
CA THR A 308 2.31 27.58 10.66
C THR A 308 3.36 26.68 10.01
N ARG A 309 3.91 25.71 10.76
CA ARG A 309 4.86 24.72 10.26
C ARG A 309 4.21 23.47 9.70
N VAL A 310 2.87 23.34 9.73
CA VAL A 310 2.17 22.24 9.06
C VAL A 310 2.33 22.39 7.55
N ASP A 311 2.74 21.33 6.87
CA ASP A 311 2.78 21.32 5.42
C ASP A 311 1.43 20.84 4.86
N CYS A 312 0.58 21.78 4.49
CA CYS A 312 -0.72 21.46 3.87
C CYS A 312 -0.54 20.92 2.44
N LEU A 313 0.46 21.41 1.71
CA LEU A 313 0.61 21.16 0.27
C LEU A 313 1.09 19.74 -0.04
N VAL A 314 1.89 19.12 0.84
CA VAL A 314 2.43 17.77 0.61
C VAL A 314 1.34 16.71 0.40
N CYS A 315 0.16 16.91 0.99
CA CYS A 315 -0.98 16.01 0.84
C CYS A 315 -2.06 16.55 -0.11
N HIS A 316 -2.14 17.87 -0.29
CA HIS A 316 -3.23 18.54 -1.02
C HIS A 316 -2.83 19.12 -2.38
N ASP A 317 -1.57 19.00 -2.81
CA ASP A 317 -1.18 19.38 -4.16
C ASP A 317 -1.93 18.56 -5.24
N ALA A 318 -2.69 19.23 -6.10
CA ALA A 318 -3.31 18.60 -7.27
C ALA A 318 -2.59 18.91 -8.59
N THR A 319 -1.50 19.68 -8.54
CA THR A 319 -0.65 20.01 -9.70
C THR A 319 0.45 18.97 -9.94
N ASP A 320 0.79 18.20 -8.90
CA ASP A 320 1.93 17.26 -8.88
C ASP A 320 3.28 17.93 -9.18
N SER A 321 3.38 19.24 -8.92
CA SER A 321 4.61 20.03 -9.02
C SER A 321 5.28 20.28 -7.67
N TYR A 322 4.59 20.01 -6.56
CA TYR A 322 5.13 20.18 -5.21
C TYR A 322 6.07 19.04 -4.81
N HIS A 323 7.27 19.39 -4.34
CA HIS A 323 8.17 18.43 -3.70
C HIS A 323 9.04 19.11 -2.63
N LYS A 324 9.45 18.29 -1.66
CA LYS A 324 10.41 18.67 -0.64
C LYS A 324 11.84 18.46 -1.11
N SER A 325 12.73 19.32 -0.65
CA SER A 325 14.17 19.10 -0.82
C SER A 325 14.63 18.03 0.19
N PRO A 326 15.19 16.89 -0.26
CA PRO A 326 15.54 15.77 0.63
C PRO A 326 16.46 16.11 1.83
N PRO A 327 17.42 17.04 1.73
CA PRO A 327 18.26 17.43 2.86
C PRO A 327 17.69 18.58 3.73
N ALA A 328 16.56 19.19 3.36
CA ALA A 328 16.16 20.49 3.90
C ALA A 328 15.14 20.42 5.05
N ALA A 329 15.13 19.35 5.85
CA ALA A 329 14.29 19.23 7.04
C ALA A 329 12.78 19.47 6.79
N GLY A 330 12.28 19.00 5.65
CA GLY A 330 10.88 19.16 5.26
C GLY A 330 10.58 20.41 4.44
N MET A 331 11.54 21.30 4.20
CA MET A 331 11.30 22.48 3.35
C MET A 331 11.06 22.08 1.88
N PRO A 332 10.15 22.80 1.16
CA PRO A 332 9.99 22.64 -0.27
C PRO A 332 11.28 23.01 -1.00
N ALA A 333 11.47 22.45 -2.20
CA ALA A 333 12.60 22.85 -3.02
C ALA A 333 12.42 24.29 -3.57
N PRO A 334 13.49 25.09 -3.75
CA PRO A 334 13.39 26.49 -4.16
C PRO A 334 12.64 26.73 -5.48
N GLU A 335 12.68 25.76 -6.39
CA GLU A 335 12.03 25.78 -7.69
C GLU A 335 10.51 25.54 -7.64
N VAL A 336 9.94 25.20 -6.48
CA VAL A 336 8.49 25.03 -6.34
C VAL A 336 7.77 26.39 -6.40
N ASP A 337 6.77 26.50 -7.26
CA ASP A 337 5.84 27.63 -7.29
C ASP A 337 4.75 27.46 -6.21
N LEU A 338 5.04 27.95 -5.00
CA LEU A 338 4.16 27.76 -3.85
C LEU A 338 2.78 28.41 -4.03
N LYS A 339 2.72 29.57 -4.69
CA LYS A 339 1.46 30.26 -5.00
C LYS A 339 0.63 29.44 -5.98
N PHE A 340 1.23 28.99 -7.09
CA PHE A 340 0.56 28.13 -8.06
C PHE A 340 0.03 26.83 -7.42
N VAL A 341 0.82 26.18 -6.58
CA VAL A 341 0.38 24.96 -5.87
C VAL A 341 -0.79 25.28 -4.92
N ALA A 342 -0.70 26.36 -4.13
CA ALA A 342 -1.73 26.76 -3.19
C ALA A 342 -3.07 27.13 -3.87
N GLU A 343 -3.01 27.78 -5.02
CA GLU A 343 -4.20 28.12 -5.84
C GLU A 343 -4.87 26.89 -6.46
N ASN A 344 -4.16 25.77 -6.59
CA ASN A 344 -4.63 24.54 -7.23
C ASN A 344 -4.65 23.35 -6.26
N VAL A 345 -4.84 23.60 -4.96
CA VAL A 345 -5.01 22.52 -3.98
C VAL A 345 -6.28 21.71 -4.24
N GLY A 346 -6.24 20.44 -3.88
CA GLY A 346 -7.30 19.48 -4.13
C GLY A 346 -7.36 18.36 -3.10
N LYS A 347 -8.07 17.29 -3.48
CA LYS A 347 -8.05 16.05 -2.72
C LYS A 347 -6.69 15.39 -2.85
N THR A 348 -6.28 14.72 -1.77
CA THR A 348 -5.14 13.82 -1.83
C THR A 348 -5.33 12.75 -2.90
N ASN A 349 -4.23 12.29 -3.46
CA ASN A 349 -4.19 11.29 -4.51
C ASN A 349 -2.97 10.38 -4.29
N ARG A 350 -2.73 9.44 -5.21
CA ARG A 350 -1.62 8.48 -5.07
C ARG A 350 -0.25 9.14 -5.22
N ASN A 351 -0.13 10.27 -5.93
CA ASN A 351 1.13 11.00 -6.05
C ASN A 351 1.51 11.68 -4.74
N THR A 352 0.56 12.40 -4.11
CA THR A 352 0.82 13.13 -2.86
C THR A 352 1.19 12.18 -1.72
N CYS A 353 0.46 11.07 -1.54
CA CYS A 353 0.81 10.02 -0.58
C CYS A 353 2.16 9.35 -0.93
N GLY A 354 2.35 9.09 -2.24
CA GLY A 354 3.51 8.41 -2.80
C GLY A 354 4.83 9.15 -2.63
N ASN A 355 4.80 10.48 -2.55
CA ASN A 355 6.00 11.31 -2.33
C ASN A 355 6.80 10.91 -1.10
N CYS A 356 6.12 10.36 -0.07
CA CYS A 356 6.78 9.82 1.12
C CYS A 356 6.71 8.29 1.19
N HIS A 357 5.55 7.70 0.91
CA HIS A 357 5.32 6.26 1.13
C HIS A 357 6.03 5.36 0.12
N PHE A 358 6.32 5.85 -1.10
CA PHE A 358 7.05 5.09 -2.11
C PHE A 358 8.57 5.22 -1.93
N GLN A 359 9.05 6.33 -1.33
CA GLN A 359 10.47 6.73 -1.26
C GLN A 359 11.18 6.34 0.07
N GLY A 360 10.52 5.56 0.93
CA GLY A 360 11.04 5.22 2.25
C GLY A 360 12.34 4.39 2.21
N GLY A 361 13.26 4.62 3.15
CA GLY A 361 14.54 3.89 3.22
C GLY A 361 15.64 4.46 2.30
N GLY A 362 15.43 5.66 1.76
CA GLY A 362 16.42 6.40 0.98
C GLY A 362 16.19 6.38 -0.54
N GLY A 363 15.05 5.87 -1.00
CA GLY A 363 14.68 5.85 -2.42
C GLY A 363 13.39 5.07 -2.69
N ASP A 364 12.98 5.03 -3.96
CA ASP A 364 11.79 4.32 -4.41
C ASP A 364 11.91 2.81 -4.19
N ALA A 365 10.82 2.18 -3.75
CA ALA A 365 10.69 0.72 -3.52
C ALA A 365 11.71 0.12 -2.53
N VAL A 366 12.46 0.91 -1.76
CA VAL A 366 13.47 0.36 -0.85
C VAL A 366 12.85 -0.31 0.37
N LYS A 367 11.95 0.39 1.07
CA LYS A 367 11.46 -0.04 2.38
C LYS A 367 10.26 -0.99 2.31
N HIS A 368 9.16 -0.52 1.74
CA HIS A 368 7.89 -1.24 1.75
C HIS A 368 7.90 -2.43 0.80
N ALA A 369 7.16 -3.48 1.17
CA ALA A 369 7.06 -4.70 0.39
C ALA A 369 6.22 -4.51 -0.89
N ASP A 370 5.27 -3.61 -0.83
CA ASP A 370 4.12 -3.54 -1.73
C ASP A 370 3.75 -2.08 -2.04
N MET A 371 4.71 -1.16 -1.91
CA MET A 371 4.52 0.26 -2.22
C MET A 371 5.73 0.85 -2.95
N CYS A 372 5.50 1.32 -4.17
CA CYS A 372 6.48 1.98 -5.03
C CYS A 372 5.81 2.97 -6.00
N ALA A 373 6.62 3.74 -6.72
CA ALA A 373 6.18 4.74 -7.69
C ALA A 373 5.23 4.21 -8.79
N VAL A 374 5.28 2.91 -9.11
CA VAL A 374 4.35 2.29 -10.08
C VAL A 374 2.89 2.43 -9.63
N LEU A 375 2.64 2.48 -8.31
CA LEU A 375 1.31 2.61 -7.75
C LEU A 375 0.68 4.00 -7.94
N ARG A 376 1.39 4.98 -8.54
CA ARG A 376 0.75 6.21 -9.01
C ARG A 376 -0.31 5.90 -10.07
N TYR A 377 0.06 5.06 -11.03
CA TYR A 377 -0.76 4.63 -12.15
C TYR A 377 -0.52 3.14 -12.44
N PRO A 378 -0.94 2.24 -11.54
CA PRO A 378 -0.66 0.82 -11.69
C PRO A 378 -1.61 0.19 -12.72
N GLU A 379 -1.17 -0.85 -13.39
CA GLU A 379 -2.08 -1.73 -14.13
C GLU A 379 -3.01 -2.50 -13.17
N ARG A 380 -4.18 -2.92 -13.66
CA ARG A 380 -5.12 -3.79 -12.92
C ARG A 380 -4.46 -5.06 -12.37
N ASN A 381 -3.46 -5.62 -13.06
CA ASN A 381 -2.73 -6.81 -12.60
C ASN A 381 -1.69 -6.51 -11.50
N CYS A 382 -1.23 -5.26 -11.43
CA CYS A 382 -0.33 -4.81 -10.36
C CYS A 382 -1.11 -4.62 -9.05
N ASP A 383 -2.24 -3.91 -9.09
CA ASP A 383 -3.17 -3.82 -7.96
C ASP A 383 -4.60 -3.62 -8.48
N VAL A 384 -5.53 -4.50 -8.09
CA VAL A 384 -6.92 -4.44 -8.59
C VAL A 384 -7.69 -3.22 -8.06
N HIS A 385 -7.37 -2.74 -6.86
CA HIS A 385 -8.07 -1.62 -6.25
C HIS A 385 -7.62 -0.29 -6.87
N MET A 386 -6.31 -0.08 -6.96
CA MET A 386 -5.74 1.15 -7.53
C MET A 386 -5.75 1.13 -9.06
N GLY A 387 -5.42 0.00 -9.68
CA GLY A 387 -5.29 -0.12 -11.14
C GLY A 387 -6.54 -0.60 -11.86
N GLY A 388 -7.47 -1.28 -11.17
CA GLY A 388 -8.77 -1.69 -11.73
C GLY A 388 -9.86 -0.67 -11.42
N TYR A 389 -10.01 -0.32 -10.13
CA TYR A 389 -11.09 0.54 -9.64
C TYR A 389 -10.71 2.01 -9.45
N ASP A 390 -9.47 2.41 -9.73
CA ASP A 390 -8.96 3.78 -9.50
C ASP A 390 -9.13 4.26 -8.05
N PHE A 391 -8.81 3.40 -7.08
CA PHE A 391 -8.80 3.82 -5.68
C PHE A 391 -7.61 4.74 -5.41
N THR A 392 -7.87 5.86 -4.76
CA THR A 392 -6.87 6.63 -4.03
C THR A 392 -6.57 5.96 -2.69
N CYS A 393 -5.48 6.36 -2.04
CA CYS A 393 -5.13 5.80 -0.73
C CYS A 393 -6.25 6.00 0.29
N THR A 394 -6.93 7.15 0.26
CA THR A 394 -8.02 7.50 1.19
C THR A 394 -9.33 6.77 0.96
N ASP A 395 -9.53 6.11 -0.18
CA ASP A 395 -10.72 5.25 -0.39
C ASP A 395 -10.72 4.08 0.61
N CYS A 396 -9.53 3.55 0.95
CA CYS A 396 -9.35 2.60 2.05
C CYS A 396 -8.93 3.30 3.35
N HIS A 397 -7.91 4.14 3.30
CA HIS A 397 -7.37 4.87 4.46
C HIS A 397 -8.16 6.15 4.76
N ALA A 398 -9.49 6.04 4.87
CA ALA A 398 -10.32 7.22 5.09
C ALA A 398 -9.87 7.97 6.35
N ALA A 399 -9.78 9.30 6.23
CA ALA A 399 -9.35 10.18 7.31
C ALA A 399 -10.56 10.78 8.03
N ALA A 400 -10.46 10.92 9.34
CA ALA A 400 -11.41 11.68 10.14
C ALA A 400 -10.61 12.64 11.02
N ASN A 401 -10.92 13.94 10.95
CA ASN A 401 -10.18 14.99 11.67
C ASN A 401 -8.65 14.85 11.43
N HIS A 402 -8.24 14.73 10.17
CA HIS A 402 -6.85 14.51 9.73
C HIS A 402 -6.12 13.28 10.32
N LYS A 403 -6.82 12.40 11.05
CA LYS A 403 -6.29 11.11 11.48
C LYS A 403 -6.57 10.07 10.42
N ILE A 404 -5.51 9.55 9.82
CA ILE A 404 -5.58 8.64 8.67
C ILE A 404 -5.68 7.22 9.21
N ARG A 405 -6.82 6.55 8.99
CA ARG A 405 -7.02 5.20 9.52
C ARG A 405 -6.03 4.22 8.92
N GLY A 406 -5.37 3.46 9.78
CA GLY A 406 -4.41 2.47 9.36
C GLY A 406 -3.60 1.98 10.53
N ARG A 407 -3.10 0.76 10.38
CA ARG A 407 -2.27 0.11 11.37
C ARG A 407 -1.04 -0.48 10.71
N SER A 408 0.14 -0.03 11.14
CA SER A 408 1.41 -0.56 10.67
C SER A 408 1.78 -1.86 11.41
N THR A 409 2.52 -2.74 10.72
CA THR A 409 3.22 -3.86 11.36
C THR A 409 4.63 -3.46 11.80
N SER A 410 5.23 -2.45 11.14
CA SER A 410 6.59 -2.00 11.39
C SER A 410 6.69 -0.82 12.36
N LEU A 411 5.62 -0.05 12.53
CA LEU A 411 5.53 1.03 13.50
C LEU A 411 4.44 0.71 14.55
N PRO A 412 4.62 1.17 15.80
CA PRO A 412 3.70 0.89 16.91
C PRO A 412 2.41 1.72 16.84
N VAL A 413 2.48 2.91 16.24
CA VAL A 413 1.36 3.87 16.22
C VAL A 413 0.19 3.35 15.38
N ALA A 414 -1.02 3.52 15.90
CA ALA A 414 -2.26 3.25 15.20
C ALA A 414 -3.26 4.40 15.34
N GLU A 415 -3.81 4.88 14.22
CA GLU A 415 -4.88 5.87 14.16
C GLU A 415 -6.18 5.25 13.62
N GLY A 416 -6.44 4.01 14.06
CA GLY A 416 -7.53 3.17 13.55
C GLY A 416 -7.00 1.89 12.94
N SER A 417 -7.86 1.17 12.22
CA SER A 417 -7.52 -0.07 11.54
C SER A 417 -8.22 -0.13 10.19
N ARG A 418 -7.75 -1.02 9.32
CA ARG A 418 -8.33 -1.35 8.02
C ARG A 418 -8.20 -2.83 7.74
N THR A 419 -9.26 -3.43 7.24
CA THR A 419 -9.32 -4.83 6.81
C THR A 419 -10.08 -4.95 5.50
N CYS A 420 -9.92 -6.06 4.80
CA CYS A 420 -10.68 -6.36 3.59
C CYS A 420 -12.20 -6.38 3.86
N GLU A 421 -12.60 -6.73 5.08
CA GLU A 421 -14.00 -6.88 5.51
C GLU A 421 -14.72 -5.53 5.67
N ASP A 422 -14.01 -4.40 5.63
CA ASP A 422 -14.63 -3.08 5.52
C ASP A 422 -15.41 -2.97 4.19
N CYS A 423 -14.90 -3.59 3.11
CA CYS A 423 -15.45 -3.54 1.75
C CYS A 423 -15.95 -4.88 1.19
N HIS A 424 -15.55 -6.00 1.80
CA HIS A 424 -15.98 -7.36 1.47
C HIS A 424 -16.69 -7.99 2.67
N THR A 425 -17.42 -9.10 2.50
CA THR A 425 -17.92 -9.84 3.66
C THR A 425 -16.83 -10.79 4.18
N SER A 426 -17.01 -11.34 5.38
CA SER A 426 -16.13 -12.40 5.90
C SER A 426 -16.23 -13.73 5.13
N LYS A 427 -17.23 -13.85 4.24
CA LYS A 427 -17.44 -14.98 3.32
C LYS A 427 -17.45 -14.48 1.87
N PRO A 428 -16.31 -13.98 1.35
CA PRO A 428 -16.28 -13.20 0.11
C PRO A 428 -16.46 -14.01 -1.19
N HIS A 429 -16.51 -15.34 -1.10
CA HIS A 429 -16.70 -16.23 -2.25
C HIS A 429 -18.19 -16.53 -2.38
N TYR A 430 -18.82 -16.05 -3.46
CA TYR A 430 -20.27 -16.10 -3.66
C TYR A 430 -20.59 -16.84 -4.97
N GLY A 431 -21.38 -17.91 -4.88
CA GLY A 431 -21.77 -18.74 -6.03
C GLY A 431 -22.49 -20.04 -5.66
N ASP A 432 -22.84 -20.22 -4.37
CA ASP A 432 -23.48 -21.41 -3.79
C ASP A 432 -22.81 -22.74 -4.14
N SER A 433 -21.55 -22.71 -4.60
CA SER A 433 -20.79 -23.89 -4.94
C SER A 433 -20.10 -24.47 -3.70
N MET A 434 -19.78 -25.77 -3.76
CA MET A 434 -18.93 -26.39 -2.75
C MET A 434 -17.58 -25.68 -2.63
N LEU A 435 -17.03 -25.17 -3.73
CA LEU A 435 -15.77 -24.42 -3.71
C LEU A 435 -15.88 -23.15 -2.86
N ASP A 436 -16.95 -22.38 -3.05
CA ASP A 436 -17.18 -21.15 -2.29
C ASP A 436 -17.27 -21.42 -0.80
N PHE A 437 -17.96 -22.52 -0.42
CA PHE A 437 -18.02 -22.95 0.97
C PHE A 437 -16.61 -23.24 1.54
N HIS A 438 -15.76 -23.94 0.80
CA HIS A 438 -14.40 -24.25 1.23
C HIS A 438 -13.55 -23.01 1.37
N LEU A 439 -13.52 -22.14 0.36
CA LEU A 439 -12.74 -20.92 0.38
C LEU A 439 -13.21 -19.97 1.51
N ASN A 440 -14.52 -19.88 1.73
CA ASN A 440 -15.08 -19.15 2.87
C ASN A 440 -14.72 -19.78 4.22
N LYS A 441 -14.52 -21.10 4.31
CA LYS A 441 -14.00 -21.72 5.54
C LYS A 441 -12.53 -21.41 5.78
N HIS A 442 -11.75 -21.20 4.71
CA HIS A 442 -10.36 -20.79 4.83
C HIS A 442 -10.20 -19.41 5.46
N THR A 443 -11.15 -18.50 5.27
CA THR A 443 -11.06 -17.14 5.82
C THR A 443 -11.06 -17.09 7.36
N ASP A 444 -11.45 -18.18 8.03
CA ASP A 444 -11.35 -18.33 9.49
C ASP A 444 -9.89 -18.39 9.97
N ALA A 445 -8.98 -18.95 9.15
CA ALA A 445 -7.59 -19.23 9.55
C ALA A 445 -6.55 -18.66 8.58
N VAL A 446 -6.94 -18.19 7.40
CA VAL A 446 -6.06 -17.65 6.36
C VAL A 446 -6.49 -16.23 6.04
N ALA A 447 -5.56 -15.28 6.11
CA ALA A 447 -5.85 -13.90 5.75
C ALA A 447 -6.02 -13.75 4.23
N CYS A 448 -6.88 -12.81 3.80
CA CYS A 448 -7.19 -12.62 2.37
C CYS A 448 -5.94 -12.43 1.50
N ASN A 449 -5.00 -11.59 1.94
CA ASN A 449 -3.76 -11.31 1.20
C ASN A 449 -2.82 -12.53 1.10
N THR A 450 -2.94 -13.56 1.93
CA THR A 450 -2.19 -14.81 1.77
C THR A 450 -2.49 -15.44 0.41
N CYS A 451 -3.77 -15.47 0.02
CA CYS A 451 -4.18 -16.01 -1.26
C CYS A 451 -4.12 -14.97 -2.38
N HIS A 452 -4.45 -13.70 -2.08
CA HIS A 452 -4.64 -12.66 -3.09
C HIS A 452 -3.41 -11.77 -3.36
N SER A 453 -2.34 -11.91 -2.58
CA SER A 453 -1.03 -11.28 -2.81
C SER A 453 0.08 -12.35 -2.73
N PRO A 454 0.09 -13.35 -3.65
CA PRO A 454 0.99 -14.49 -3.59
C PRO A 454 2.48 -14.10 -3.69
N VAL A 455 2.77 -12.95 -4.29
CA VAL A 455 4.09 -12.33 -4.34
C VAL A 455 3.98 -10.85 -3.97
N TYR A 456 5.08 -10.26 -3.48
CA TYR A 456 5.19 -8.83 -3.22
C TYR A 456 6.30 -8.19 -4.05
N SER A 457 6.34 -6.86 -4.10
CA SER A 457 7.27 -6.09 -4.94
C SER A 457 7.16 -6.54 -6.38
N LYS A 458 5.93 -6.80 -6.80
CA LYS A 458 5.61 -7.43 -8.08
C LYS A 458 6.00 -6.55 -9.24
N CYS A 459 5.90 -5.24 -9.07
CA CYS A 459 6.05 -4.27 -10.14
C CYS A 459 7.40 -3.53 -10.12
N LYS A 460 8.16 -3.66 -9.03
CA LYS A 460 9.50 -3.08 -8.85
C LYS A 460 10.24 -3.81 -7.73
N ALA A 461 11.52 -4.11 -7.93
CA ALA A 461 12.34 -4.79 -6.94
C ALA A 461 12.47 -3.99 -5.64
N THR A 462 12.43 -4.69 -4.50
CA THR A 462 12.65 -4.10 -3.17
C THR A 462 13.86 -4.69 -2.49
N LYS A 463 14.46 -3.92 -1.57
CA LYS A 463 15.59 -4.38 -0.77
C LYS A 463 15.11 -5.43 0.23
N THR A 464 15.79 -6.57 0.29
CA THR A 464 15.51 -7.65 1.24
C THR A 464 16.67 -7.97 2.17
N TRP A 465 17.84 -7.39 1.90
CA TRP A 465 19.04 -7.49 2.71
C TRP A 465 19.75 -6.15 2.77
N TRP A 466 20.26 -5.76 3.95
CA TRP A 466 21.15 -4.61 4.12
C TRP A 466 22.21 -4.91 5.18
N ASP A 467 23.47 -4.99 4.78
CA ASP A 467 24.61 -5.18 5.69
C ASP A 467 25.41 -3.89 5.86
N TRP A 468 25.27 -3.24 7.02
CA TRP A 468 26.02 -2.03 7.37
C TRP A 468 27.49 -2.29 7.73
N SER A 469 27.87 -3.54 8.03
CA SER A 469 29.24 -3.88 8.42
C SER A 469 30.24 -3.73 7.28
N GLU A 470 29.75 -3.78 6.04
CA GLU A 470 30.56 -3.62 4.82
C GLU A 470 30.65 -2.15 4.35
N ALA A 471 30.06 -1.20 5.08
CA ALA A 471 30.15 0.21 4.74
C ALA A 471 31.58 0.75 4.94
N GLY A 472 31.97 1.75 4.16
CA GLY A 472 33.23 2.48 4.31
C GLY A 472 34.27 2.24 3.21
N ASP A 473 34.10 1.20 2.39
CA ASP A 473 35.00 0.93 1.28
C ASP A 473 34.62 1.77 0.05
N LYS A 474 35.33 2.89 -0.18
CA LYS A 474 35.14 3.72 -1.38
C LYS A 474 35.74 3.11 -2.65
N SER A 475 36.58 2.09 -2.52
CA SER A 475 37.24 1.43 -3.66
C SER A 475 36.38 0.33 -4.28
N ARG A 476 35.41 -0.21 -3.53
CA ARG A 476 34.45 -1.17 -4.05
C ARG A 476 33.49 -0.49 -5.02
N GLU A 477 33.59 -0.87 -6.29
CA GLU A 477 32.64 -0.46 -7.32
C GLU A 477 31.31 -1.20 -7.16
N PRO A 478 30.16 -0.48 -7.12
CA PRO A 478 28.84 -1.12 -7.09
C PRO A 478 28.58 -1.91 -8.37
N VAL A 479 28.06 -3.13 -8.20
CA VAL A 479 27.58 -3.95 -9.31
C VAL A 479 26.07 -3.83 -9.36
N LYS A 480 25.52 -3.58 -10.55
CA LYS A 480 24.08 -3.60 -10.77
C LYS A 480 23.61 -5.04 -10.91
N ASP A 481 22.61 -5.40 -10.13
CA ASP A 481 21.93 -6.68 -10.28
C ASP A 481 21.05 -6.70 -11.56
N LYS A 482 20.36 -7.82 -11.78
CA LYS A 482 19.47 -7.99 -12.95
C LYS A 482 18.29 -7.00 -13.01
N TYR A 483 17.98 -6.28 -11.93
CA TYR A 483 16.95 -5.24 -11.89
C TYR A 483 17.53 -3.84 -12.10
N GLY A 484 18.85 -3.72 -12.29
CA GLY A 484 19.55 -2.44 -12.39
C GLY A 484 19.80 -1.78 -11.03
N MET A 485 19.63 -2.51 -9.92
CA MET A 485 19.83 -2.00 -8.57
C MET A 485 21.27 -2.24 -8.12
N GLU A 486 21.88 -1.24 -7.50
CA GLU A 486 23.23 -1.37 -6.94
C GLU A 486 23.23 -2.33 -5.75
N ASP A 487 24.19 -3.23 -5.71
CA ASP A 487 24.45 -4.17 -4.62
C ASP A 487 25.28 -3.56 -3.47
N TYR A 488 25.77 -2.33 -3.65
CA TYR A 488 26.65 -1.66 -2.70
C TYR A 488 26.50 -0.15 -2.73
N ASN A 489 26.73 0.47 -1.58
CA ASN A 489 27.03 1.88 -1.50
C ASN A 489 28.00 2.13 -0.34
N TRP A 490 29.13 2.80 -0.59
CA TRP A 490 30.18 3.00 0.42
C TRP A 490 29.69 3.70 1.70
N MET A 491 28.63 4.51 1.64
CA MET A 491 28.02 5.15 2.82
C MET A 491 27.15 4.20 3.65
N LYS A 492 26.78 3.04 3.10
CA LYS A 492 25.65 2.23 3.58
C LYS A 492 25.93 0.73 3.67
N GLY A 493 26.96 0.23 2.98
CA GLY A 493 27.28 -1.20 2.92
C GLY A 493 26.58 -1.90 1.76
N SER A 494 26.33 -3.20 1.88
CA SER A 494 25.81 -4.05 0.78
C SER A 494 24.32 -4.32 0.87
N PHE A 495 23.72 -4.61 -0.29
CA PHE A 495 22.29 -4.79 -0.48
C PHE A 495 21.99 -6.01 -1.32
N GLU A 496 20.79 -6.57 -1.11
CA GLU A 496 20.16 -7.47 -2.08
C GLU A 496 18.75 -7.02 -2.36
N TRP A 497 18.33 -7.21 -3.61
CA TRP A 497 17.02 -6.82 -4.09
C TRP A 497 16.28 -8.02 -4.69
N LYS A 498 14.95 -7.96 -4.65
CA LYS A 498 14.10 -8.96 -5.31
C LYS A 498 12.81 -8.33 -5.81
N GLU A 499 12.44 -8.65 -7.04
CA GLU A 499 11.10 -8.41 -7.60
C GLU A 499 10.26 -9.68 -7.44
N ALA A 500 8.95 -9.52 -7.25
CA ALA A 500 7.98 -10.62 -7.21
C ALA A 500 8.37 -11.75 -6.21
N LYS A 501 8.90 -11.36 -5.04
CA LYS A 501 9.37 -12.31 -4.03
C LYS A 501 8.19 -13.02 -3.35
N LYS A 502 8.34 -14.32 -3.09
CA LYS A 502 7.43 -15.10 -2.23
C LYS A 502 7.43 -14.53 -0.79
N PRO A 503 6.25 -14.28 -0.18
CA PRO A 503 6.13 -13.89 1.22
C PRO A 503 6.62 -14.96 2.19
N VAL A 504 7.05 -14.52 3.38
CA VAL A 504 7.09 -15.40 4.56
C VAL A 504 5.70 -15.42 5.18
N TYR A 505 5.20 -16.61 5.48
CA TYR A 505 3.89 -16.80 6.12
C TYR A 505 4.07 -17.08 7.60
N ALA A 506 3.33 -16.36 8.44
CA ALA A 506 3.35 -16.54 9.89
C ALA A 506 1.94 -16.41 10.46
N TRP A 507 1.72 -17.00 11.64
CA TRP A 507 0.50 -16.74 12.41
C TRP A 507 0.49 -15.28 12.89
N TYR A 508 -0.61 -14.60 12.63
CA TYR A 508 -0.79 -13.22 13.03
C TYR A 508 -2.15 -12.96 13.68
N ASN A 509 -2.00 -12.56 14.92
CA ASN A 509 -2.86 -11.96 15.92
C ASN A 509 -3.66 -10.70 15.67
N GLY A 510 -3.06 -9.83 14.86
CA GLY A 510 -3.18 -8.42 15.17
C GLY A 510 -2.37 -7.99 16.41
N TYR A 511 -1.27 -8.61 16.81
CA TYR A 511 -0.27 -8.00 17.69
C TYR A 511 1.13 -8.22 17.13
N MET A 512 2.07 -7.32 17.45
CA MET A 512 3.49 -7.54 17.14
C MET A 512 4.33 -7.39 18.41
N GLU A 513 5.39 -8.19 18.47
CA GLU A 513 6.55 -7.92 19.31
C GLU A 513 7.41 -6.86 18.63
N ARG A 514 8.01 -5.97 19.42
CA ARG A 514 8.86 -4.89 18.93
C ARG A 514 10.03 -4.66 19.87
N LEU A 515 11.23 -4.66 19.31
CA LEU A 515 12.42 -4.13 19.93
C LEU A 515 12.43 -2.60 19.74
N LEU A 516 12.46 -1.86 20.85
CA LEU A 516 12.51 -0.41 20.87
C LEU A 516 13.91 0.07 21.32
N LEU A 517 14.19 1.36 21.16
CA LEU A 517 15.45 1.96 21.60
C LEU A 517 15.68 1.69 23.10
N GLY A 518 16.86 1.16 23.43
CA GLY A 518 17.27 0.80 24.78
C GLY A 518 16.83 -0.59 25.25
N ASP A 519 16.00 -1.31 24.48
CA ASP A 519 15.68 -2.71 24.78
C ASP A 519 16.92 -3.60 24.52
N VAL A 520 17.20 -4.48 25.48
CA VAL A 520 18.33 -5.41 25.43
C VAL A 520 18.01 -6.57 24.47
N ILE A 521 18.96 -6.89 23.59
CA ILE A 521 18.92 -8.06 22.71
C ILE A 521 19.45 -9.30 23.45
N ALA A 522 19.09 -10.49 22.96
CA ALA A 522 19.57 -11.73 23.55
C ALA A 522 21.11 -11.81 23.47
N PRO A 523 21.82 -12.21 24.56
CA PRO A 523 23.28 -12.26 24.56
C PRO A 523 23.88 -13.11 23.43
N GLU A 524 23.22 -14.22 23.07
CA GLU A 524 23.60 -15.09 21.96
C GLU A 524 23.45 -14.44 20.58
N ALA A 525 22.72 -13.32 20.48
CA ALA A 525 22.56 -12.58 19.22
C ALA A 525 23.71 -11.61 18.92
N MET A 526 24.66 -11.46 19.85
CA MET A 526 25.91 -10.75 19.59
C MET A 526 26.69 -11.50 18.50
N GLY A 527 26.97 -10.81 17.39
CA GLY A 527 27.67 -11.38 16.24
C GLY A 527 29.18 -11.21 16.36
N PHE A 528 29.76 -10.31 15.58
CA PHE A 528 31.21 -10.18 15.42
C PHE A 528 31.72 -8.76 15.69
N ALA A 529 32.99 -8.63 16.08
CA ALA A 529 33.59 -7.35 16.42
C ALA A 529 33.98 -6.57 15.15
N PRO A 530 34.12 -5.23 15.24
CA PRO A 530 34.66 -4.46 14.13
C PRO A 530 36.09 -4.91 13.76
N GLY A 531 36.32 -5.13 12.47
CA GLY A 531 37.59 -5.64 11.94
C GLY A 531 37.60 -7.15 11.71
N ASP A 532 36.68 -7.90 12.32
CA ASP A 532 36.51 -9.32 12.02
C ASP A 532 35.94 -9.49 10.60
N SER A 533 36.45 -10.48 9.87
CA SER A 533 35.98 -10.83 8.53
C SER A 533 35.27 -12.17 8.56
N LEU A 534 33.96 -12.14 8.38
CA LEU A 534 33.12 -13.31 8.18
C LEU A 534 32.78 -13.46 6.70
N SER A 535 32.63 -14.70 6.24
CA SER A 535 32.05 -15.00 4.94
C SER A 535 30.57 -14.59 4.88
N ALA A 536 30.01 -14.47 3.68
CA ALA A 536 28.60 -14.19 3.50
C ALA A 536 27.72 -15.28 4.13
N GLU A 537 28.11 -16.56 4.04
CA GLU A 537 27.40 -17.65 4.70
C GLU A 537 27.44 -17.54 6.23
N GLU A 538 28.60 -17.20 6.82
CA GLU A 538 28.74 -17.04 8.27
C GLU A 538 27.88 -15.88 8.80
N ARG A 539 27.87 -14.75 8.10
CA ARG A 539 26.99 -13.62 8.42
C ARG A 539 25.51 -14.01 8.40
N ARG A 540 25.12 -14.90 7.49
CA ARG A 540 23.76 -15.42 7.35
C ARG A 540 23.43 -16.57 8.29
N SER A 541 24.40 -17.15 8.98
CA SER A 541 24.17 -18.17 10.00
C SER A 541 24.14 -17.61 11.42
N LEU A 542 24.49 -16.31 11.60
CA LEU A 542 24.37 -15.62 12.87
C LEU A 542 22.95 -15.73 13.47
N PRO A 543 22.84 -15.84 14.81
CA PRO A 543 21.56 -15.77 15.49
C PRO A 543 20.85 -14.44 15.20
N VAL A 544 19.54 -14.52 15.02
CA VAL A 544 18.73 -13.41 14.52
C VAL A 544 18.08 -12.66 15.66
N THR A 545 18.24 -11.33 15.68
CA THR A 545 17.42 -10.42 16.50
C THR A 545 16.22 -9.91 15.70
N ASN A 546 14.99 -10.23 16.11
CA ASN A 546 13.80 -9.67 15.48
C ASN A 546 13.50 -8.27 16.04
N ILE A 547 13.63 -7.23 15.20
CA ILE A 547 13.20 -5.87 15.54
C ILE A 547 11.68 -5.78 15.62
N THR A 548 10.98 -6.48 14.73
CA THR A 548 9.53 -6.66 14.81
C THR A 548 9.16 -8.07 14.40
N ALA A 549 8.30 -8.75 15.16
CA ALA A 549 7.81 -10.08 14.84
C ALA A 549 6.27 -10.16 15.01
N PRO A 550 5.54 -10.86 14.13
CA PRO A 550 4.12 -11.08 14.30
C PRO A 550 3.87 -12.02 15.47
N VAL A 551 2.87 -11.70 16.28
CA VAL A 551 2.41 -12.55 17.38
C VAL A 551 1.28 -13.42 16.86
N GLY A 552 1.34 -14.71 17.13
CA GLY A 552 0.27 -15.63 16.79
C GLY A 552 0.67 -17.08 16.99
N SER A 553 -0.30 -17.97 16.91
CA SER A 553 -0.08 -19.41 17.09
C SER A 553 -1.19 -20.20 16.44
N ILE A 554 -0.90 -21.44 16.03
CA ILE A 554 -1.91 -22.43 15.59
C ILE A 554 -2.92 -22.77 16.70
N ARG A 555 -2.68 -22.42 17.96
CA ARG A 555 -3.65 -22.62 19.07
C ARG A 555 -4.50 -21.39 19.40
N ASP A 556 -4.12 -20.20 18.95
CA ASP A 556 -4.85 -18.96 19.19
C ASP A 556 -5.97 -18.72 18.15
N PRO A 557 -7.26 -18.86 18.50
CA PRO A 557 -8.37 -18.77 17.54
C PRO A 557 -8.46 -17.42 16.81
N SER A 558 -7.82 -16.35 17.32
CA SER A 558 -7.77 -15.06 16.64
C SER A 558 -6.68 -14.93 15.57
N SER A 559 -5.69 -15.83 15.58
CA SER A 559 -4.59 -15.83 14.62
C SER A 559 -5.04 -16.27 13.22
N LYS A 560 -4.57 -15.57 12.19
CA LYS A 560 -4.65 -16.04 10.79
C LYS A 560 -3.25 -16.16 10.19
N ILE A 561 -3.05 -17.09 9.24
CA ILE A 561 -1.83 -17.16 8.42
C ILE A 561 -1.80 -15.91 7.55
N PHE A 562 -0.78 -15.07 7.73
CA PHE A 562 -0.65 -13.75 7.10
C PHE A 562 0.69 -13.60 6.37
N PRO A 563 0.75 -12.90 5.22
CA PRO A 563 1.97 -12.74 4.43
C PRO A 563 2.83 -11.55 4.90
N PHE A 564 4.14 -11.75 4.99
CA PHE A 564 5.12 -10.73 5.35
C PHE A 564 6.31 -10.70 4.37
N LYS A 565 6.82 -9.50 4.09
CA LYS A 565 8.21 -9.29 3.70
C LYS A 565 9.07 -9.42 4.94
N LEU A 566 10.15 -10.18 4.82
CA LEU A 566 11.23 -10.17 5.79
C LEU A 566 12.34 -9.28 5.25
N MET A 567 12.62 -8.18 5.95
CA MET A 567 13.84 -7.41 5.75
C MET A 567 14.89 -7.98 6.70
N ASP A 568 15.92 -8.59 6.16
CA ASP A 568 17.06 -9.14 6.91
C ASP A 568 18.27 -8.19 6.76
N GLY A 569 19.28 -8.32 7.60
CA GLY A 569 20.46 -7.48 7.50
C GLY A 569 21.35 -7.51 8.73
N ILE A 570 22.43 -6.74 8.66
CA ILE A 570 23.40 -6.60 9.75
C ILE A 570 23.50 -5.13 10.12
N GLN A 571 23.40 -4.85 11.42
CA GLN A 571 23.44 -3.50 11.96
C GLN A 571 24.18 -3.48 13.31
N PRO A 572 24.55 -2.29 13.82
CA PRO A 572 25.42 -2.20 14.99
C PRO A 572 24.65 -2.36 16.30
N ALA A 573 25.29 -2.97 17.29
CA ALA A 573 24.85 -3.08 18.67
C ALA A 573 25.98 -2.70 19.64
N ASP A 574 25.64 -2.18 20.81
CA ASP A 574 26.60 -1.89 21.88
C ASP A 574 27.10 -3.21 22.48
N ALA A 575 28.41 -3.42 22.50
CA ALA A 575 29.01 -4.69 22.90
C ALA A 575 28.92 -4.98 24.40
N LYS A 576 28.62 -3.98 25.24
CA LYS A 576 28.52 -4.11 26.70
C LYS A 576 27.10 -3.95 27.19
N HIS A 577 26.36 -2.99 26.63
CA HIS A 577 24.98 -2.74 27.02
C HIS A 577 23.97 -3.66 26.30
N ASN A 578 24.38 -4.33 25.21
CA ASN A 578 23.58 -5.28 24.46
C ASN A 578 22.26 -4.69 23.93
N TYR A 579 22.26 -3.46 23.40
CA TYR A 579 21.13 -2.94 22.61
C TYR A 579 21.62 -2.42 21.27
N LEU A 580 20.70 -2.29 20.31
CA LEU A 580 21.02 -1.76 18.98
C LEU A 580 21.43 -0.28 19.07
N LEU A 581 22.47 0.09 18.33
CA LEU A 581 23.03 1.44 18.35
C LEU A 581 22.30 2.37 17.38
N VAL A 582 22.27 3.66 17.73
CA VAL A 582 21.82 4.76 16.87
C VAL A 582 23.06 5.49 16.34
N PRO A 583 23.37 5.38 15.04
CA PRO A 583 24.47 6.16 14.46
C PRO A 583 24.01 7.53 13.97
N HIS A 584 24.91 8.50 14.11
CA HIS A 584 24.85 9.75 13.38
C HIS A 584 25.34 9.57 11.95
N LEU A 585 24.41 9.46 11.00
CA LEU A 585 24.70 9.16 9.60
C LEU A 585 24.82 10.43 8.76
N TYR A 586 23.89 11.37 8.94
CA TYR A 586 23.72 12.52 8.07
C TYR A 586 24.39 13.79 8.62
N PRO A 587 25.26 14.47 7.86
CA PRO A 587 25.88 15.71 8.34
C PRO A 587 24.86 16.84 8.47
N THR A 588 24.78 17.43 9.66
CA THR A 588 23.83 18.52 9.98
C THR A 588 24.37 19.91 9.67
N SER A 589 25.67 20.04 9.45
CA SER A 589 26.34 21.27 9.05
C SER A 589 27.60 20.98 8.22
N PRO A 590 28.14 21.97 7.48
CA PRO A 590 29.42 21.83 6.78
C PRO A 590 30.59 21.45 7.70
N ASP A 591 30.52 21.82 8.98
CA ASP A 591 31.56 21.54 9.98
C ASP A 591 31.34 20.25 10.77
N ASP A 592 30.27 19.50 10.46
CA ASP A 592 29.97 18.22 11.11
C ASP A 592 31.07 17.19 10.77
N LYS A 593 31.80 16.74 11.81
CA LYS A 593 32.93 15.80 11.72
C LYS A 593 32.62 14.42 12.28
N SER A 594 31.40 14.18 12.75
CA SER A 594 31.00 12.91 13.36
C SER A 594 30.03 12.12 12.48
N ALA A 595 29.35 12.76 11.54
CA ALA A 595 28.45 12.07 10.62
C ALA A 595 29.19 11.00 9.78
N TYR A 596 28.67 9.77 9.79
CA TYR A 596 29.28 8.63 9.13
C TYR A 596 29.41 8.84 7.61
N TRP A 597 28.37 9.35 6.94
CA TRP A 597 28.37 9.53 5.48
C TRP A 597 29.42 10.52 4.98
N LYS A 598 30.04 11.29 5.87
CA LYS A 598 31.13 12.21 5.54
C LYS A 598 32.49 11.68 5.97
N ASN A 599 32.59 11.13 7.18
CA ASN A 599 33.87 10.85 7.83
C ASN A 599 34.25 9.37 7.90
N LEU A 600 33.30 8.45 7.64
CA LEU A 600 33.50 6.99 7.69
C LEU A 600 34.06 6.47 9.02
N ASP A 601 33.67 7.11 10.12
CA ASP A 601 34.09 6.76 11.47
C ASP A 601 32.88 6.34 12.29
N TRP A 602 32.72 5.02 12.48
CA TRP A 602 31.60 4.45 13.24
C TRP A 602 31.62 4.87 14.71
N GLN A 603 32.80 4.97 15.32
CA GLN A 603 32.93 5.35 16.72
C GLN A 603 32.39 6.76 16.96
N LYS A 604 32.81 7.74 16.14
CA LYS A 604 32.27 9.10 16.21
C LYS A 604 30.76 9.15 15.94
N ALA A 605 30.30 8.38 14.96
CA ALA A 605 28.88 8.31 14.63
C ALA A 605 28.04 7.78 15.79
N PHE A 606 28.50 6.74 16.51
CA PHE A 606 27.79 6.19 17.66
C PHE A 606 27.82 7.12 18.87
N VAL A 607 28.95 7.78 19.16
CA VAL A 607 29.02 8.76 20.27
C VAL A 607 27.94 9.82 20.13
N ASP A 608 27.82 10.45 18.96
CA ASP A 608 26.86 11.52 18.75
C ASP A 608 25.42 11.02 18.59
N GLY A 609 25.22 9.92 17.87
CA GLY A 609 23.89 9.35 17.66
C GLY A 609 23.26 8.82 18.95
N MET A 610 24.05 8.16 19.80
CA MET A 610 23.58 7.66 21.10
C MET A 610 23.32 8.78 22.10
N LYS A 611 24.17 9.82 22.10
CA LYS A 611 23.93 11.05 22.86
C LYS A 611 22.60 11.69 22.48
N ALA A 612 22.32 11.84 21.17
CA ALA A 612 21.05 12.37 20.68
C ALA A 612 19.85 11.45 21.00
N ALA A 613 20.07 10.14 21.07
CA ALA A 613 19.05 9.18 21.50
C ALA A 613 18.83 9.16 23.04
N GLY A 614 19.67 9.85 23.81
CA GLY A 614 19.61 9.85 25.28
C GLY A 614 20.00 8.52 25.91
N LEU A 615 20.81 7.71 25.23
CA LEU A 615 21.25 6.39 25.68
C LEU A 615 22.78 6.35 25.82
N PRO A 616 23.32 5.63 26.82
CA PRO A 616 24.77 5.54 26.98
C PRO A 616 25.41 4.79 25.80
N TYR A 617 26.69 5.05 25.55
CA TYR A 617 27.50 4.25 24.64
C TYR A 617 28.72 3.77 25.40
N SER A 618 29.00 2.47 25.34
CA SER A 618 30.10 1.87 26.09
C SER A 618 31.49 2.15 25.50
N GLY A 619 31.55 2.66 24.27
CA GLY A 619 32.78 2.79 23.49
C GLY A 619 33.11 1.54 22.66
N GLU A 620 32.35 0.46 22.83
CA GLU A 620 32.55 -0.80 22.12
C GLU A 620 31.26 -1.19 21.40
N TYR A 621 31.40 -1.71 20.17
CA TYR A 621 30.27 -2.15 19.37
C TYR A 621 30.58 -3.48 18.70
N ALA A 622 29.52 -4.17 18.29
CA ALA A 622 29.59 -5.34 17.44
C ALA A 622 28.52 -5.26 16.35
N TRP A 623 28.64 -6.15 15.36
CA TRP A 623 27.68 -6.32 14.29
C TRP A 623 26.73 -7.47 14.62
N VAL A 624 25.43 -7.24 14.50
CA VAL A 624 24.39 -8.23 14.80
C VAL A 624 23.44 -8.39 13.64
N ARG A 625 22.96 -9.62 13.42
CA ARG A 625 21.96 -9.91 12.40
C ARG A 625 20.56 -9.56 12.90
N THR A 626 19.79 -8.88 12.08
CA THR A 626 18.46 -8.38 12.44
C THR A 626 17.41 -8.64 11.38
N ASN A 627 16.20 -8.95 11.84
CA ASN A 627 15.03 -9.14 11.00
C ASN A 627 13.93 -8.14 11.33
N MET A 628 13.18 -7.72 10.31
CA MET A 628 11.98 -6.91 10.46
C MET A 628 10.86 -7.44 9.57
N TYR A 629 9.74 -7.83 10.17
CA TYR A 629 8.54 -8.31 9.48
C TYR A 629 7.63 -7.14 9.04
N TRP A 630 7.41 -7.05 7.73
CA TRP A 630 6.55 -6.06 7.08
C TRP A 630 5.35 -6.74 6.45
N GLY A 631 4.14 -6.52 6.99
CA GLY A 631 2.93 -7.16 6.48
C GLY A 631 2.58 -6.66 5.08
N ILE A 632 2.20 -7.58 4.21
CA ILE A 632 1.80 -7.29 2.81
C ILE A 632 0.30 -7.02 2.78
N LYS A 633 -0.11 -5.87 2.26
CA LYS A 633 -1.47 -5.34 2.31
C LYS A 633 -1.99 -4.80 0.97
N HIS A 634 -1.11 -4.44 0.06
CA HIS A 634 -1.38 -3.90 -1.27
C HIS A 634 -0.91 -4.89 -2.36
N GLU A 635 -0.89 -4.42 -3.61
CA GLU A 635 -0.58 -5.21 -4.80
C GLU A 635 -1.52 -6.42 -4.96
N VAL A 636 -2.77 -6.27 -4.50
CA VAL A 636 -3.79 -7.33 -4.55
C VAL A 636 -4.06 -7.69 -6.01
N MET A 637 -3.90 -8.97 -6.34
CA MET A 637 -4.04 -9.48 -7.70
C MET A 637 -5.51 -9.72 -8.08
N PRO A 638 -5.82 -9.75 -9.40
CA PRO A 638 -7.10 -10.26 -9.88
C PRO A 638 -7.43 -11.63 -9.29
N LYS A 639 -8.72 -11.91 -9.05
CA LYS A 639 -9.18 -13.15 -8.39
C LYS A 639 -8.70 -14.43 -9.11
N GLU A 640 -8.53 -14.37 -10.42
CA GLU A 640 -8.05 -15.48 -11.25
C GLU A 640 -6.60 -15.85 -10.96
N MET A 641 -5.86 -14.94 -10.30
CA MET A 641 -4.45 -15.10 -9.93
C MET A 641 -4.27 -15.35 -8.43
N ALA A 642 -5.34 -15.64 -7.68
CA ALA A 642 -5.22 -16.07 -6.29
C ALA A 642 -4.55 -17.45 -6.20
N LEU A 643 -3.92 -17.78 -5.08
CA LEU A 643 -3.34 -19.12 -4.86
C LEU A 643 -4.41 -20.22 -5.03
N SER A 644 -4.08 -21.24 -5.81
CA SER A 644 -4.89 -22.45 -5.97
C SER A 644 -4.69 -23.44 -4.83
N CYS A 645 -5.55 -24.46 -4.78
CA CYS A 645 -5.48 -25.51 -3.77
C CYS A 645 -4.13 -26.23 -3.81
N VAL A 646 -3.68 -26.65 -5.01
CA VAL A 646 -2.43 -27.41 -5.21
C VAL A 646 -1.19 -26.59 -4.87
N GLN A 647 -1.25 -25.26 -5.00
CA GLN A 647 -0.13 -24.41 -4.59
C GLN A 647 0.15 -24.52 -3.10
N CYS A 648 -0.88 -24.60 -2.24
CA CYS A 648 -0.68 -24.80 -0.80
C CYS A 648 -0.60 -26.28 -0.42
N HIS A 649 -1.48 -27.11 -0.98
CA HIS A 649 -1.64 -28.51 -0.63
C HIS A 649 -0.98 -29.41 -1.68
N GLU A 650 0.32 -29.70 -1.51
CA GLU A 650 1.07 -30.63 -2.38
C GLU A 650 0.34 -31.97 -2.55
N SER A 651 -0.34 -32.44 -1.50
CA SER A 651 -1.05 -33.72 -1.51
C SER A 651 -2.20 -33.80 -2.52
N LEU A 652 -2.65 -32.68 -3.10
CA LEU A 652 -3.69 -32.66 -4.13
C LEU A 652 -3.15 -32.85 -5.55
N LYS A 653 -1.83 -32.73 -5.77
CA LYS A 653 -1.21 -32.78 -7.10
C LYS A 653 -1.41 -34.11 -7.82
N GLY A 654 -1.47 -35.22 -7.08
CA GLY A 654 -1.64 -36.58 -7.60
C GLY A 654 -3.08 -37.07 -7.64
N GLU A 655 -4.02 -36.32 -7.05
CA GLU A 655 -5.42 -36.73 -6.94
C GLU A 655 -6.17 -36.49 -8.25
N LYS A 656 -7.13 -37.37 -8.56
CA LYS A 656 -7.94 -37.30 -9.79
C LYS A 656 -9.40 -36.97 -9.51
N THR A 657 -9.82 -37.09 -8.26
CA THR A 657 -11.21 -37.05 -7.81
C THR A 657 -11.28 -36.31 -6.47
N CYS A 658 -12.47 -35.81 -6.15
CA CYS A 658 -12.73 -35.20 -4.85
C CYS A 658 -12.92 -36.23 -3.72
N ASP A 659 -12.90 -37.53 -4.02
CA ASP A 659 -13.33 -38.64 -3.15
C ASP A 659 -12.54 -38.75 -1.83
N ARG A 660 -11.31 -38.27 -1.80
CA ARG A 660 -10.51 -38.18 -0.57
C ARG A 660 -11.16 -37.30 0.51
N CYS A 661 -11.95 -36.31 0.10
CA CYS A 661 -12.57 -35.33 1.01
C CYS A 661 -14.10 -35.23 0.83
N HIS A 662 -14.65 -35.71 -0.27
CA HIS A 662 -16.06 -35.58 -0.70
C HIS A 662 -16.59 -36.88 -1.31
N GLN A 663 -17.84 -36.86 -1.78
CA GLN A 663 -18.40 -37.95 -2.59
C GLN A 663 -17.88 -37.85 -4.04
N ASP A 664 -17.70 -38.99 -4.71
CA ASP A 664 -17.33 -39.03 -6.13
C ASP A 664 -18.42 -38.35 -6.97
N ARG A 665 -18.07 -37.19 -7.54
CA ARG A 665 -18.90 -36.43 -8.47
C ARG A 665 -18.14 -36.31 -9.78
N ARG A 666 -18.38 -37.26 -10.67
CA ARG A 666 -17.72 -37.36 -11.99
C ARG A 666 -18.02 -36.21 -12.94
N ASP A 667 -18.98 -35.36 -12.59
CA ASP A 667 -19.30 -34.13 -13.31
C ASP A 667 -18.44 -32.92 -12.89
N VAL A 668 -17.57 -33.07 -11.88
CA VAL A 668 -16.64 -32.04 -11.43
C VAL A 668 -15.24 -32.29 -12.00
N ASP A 669 -14.70 -31.32 -12.76
CA ASP A 669 -13.30 -31.34 -13.21
C ASP A 669 -12.37 -30.96 -12.04
N PHE A 670 -11.91 -31.98 -11.32
CA PHE A 670 -11.01 -31.83 -10.16
C PHE A 670 -9.71 -31.10 -10.50
N LYS A 671 -9.10 -31.41 -11.65
CA LYS A 671 -7.82 -30.82 -12.05
C LYS A 671 -8.00 -29.33 -12.31
N LYS A 672 -9.04 -28.97 -13.06
CA LYS A 672 -9.38 -27.56 -13.28
C LYS A 672 -9.66 -26.85 -11.96
N LEU A 673 -10.40 -27.48 -11.05
CA LEU A 673 -10.76 -26.87 -9.77
C LEU A 673 -9.53 -26.58 -8.89
N THR A 674 -8.62 -27.53 -8.77
CA THR A 674 -7.53 -27.48 -7.78
C THR A 674 -6.28 -26.77 -8.27
N VAL A 675 -6.12 -26.61 -9.59
CA VAL A 675 -4.97 -25.94 -10.21
C VAL A 675 -5.29 -24.51 -10.66
N SER A 676 -6.57 -24.15 -10.82
CA SER A 676 -6.96 -22.78 -11.20
C SER A 676 -6.52 -21.76 -10.13
N GLY A 677 -5.51 -20.96 -10.46
CA GLY A 677 -4.96 -19.93 -9.59
C GLY A 677 -3.75 -19.24 -10.21
N THR A 678 -2.82 -18.77 -9.40
CA THR A 678 -1.63 -18.02 -9.87
C THR A 678 -0.80 -18.84 -10.86
N ASP A 679 -0.77 -18.40 -12.11
CA ASP A 679 0.10 -18.97 -13.15
C ASP A 679 1.45 -18.23 -13.18
N PHE A 680 2.43 -18.78 -12.46
CA PHE A 680 3.79 -18.24 -12.45
C PHE A 680 4.50 -18.37 -13.81
N GLY A 681 4.12 -19.33 -14.66
CA GLY A 681 4.67 -19.45 -16.01
C GLY A 681 4.23 -18.28 -16.89
N LYS A 682 2.95 -17.89 -16.79
CA LYS A 682 2.43 -16.68 -17.42
C LYS A 682 3.05 -15.40 -16.86
N MET A 683 3.25 -15.31 -15.55
CA MET A 683 3.93 -14.16 -14.95
C MET A 683 5.38 -14.06 -15.43
N LEU A 684 6.08 -15.18 -15.56
CA LEU A 684 7.43 -15.24 -16.11
C LEU A 684 7.46 -14.79 -17.57
N SER A 685 6.50 -15.22 -18.40
CA SER A 685 6.41 -14.77 -19.79
C SER A 685 6.07 -13.28 -19.93
N GLN A 686 5.50 -12.68 -18.88
CA GLN A 686 5.28 -11.24 -18.73
C GLN A 686 6.50 -10.49 -18.14
N GLY A 687 7.63 -11.17 -17.96
CA GLY A 687 8.89 -10.57 -17.49
C GLY A 687 9.06 -10.50 -15.97
N ARG A 688 8.19 -11.14 -15.17
CA ARG A 688 8.32 -11.16 -13.71
C ARG A 688 9.38 -12.14 -13.24
N ASP A 689 10.12 -11.79 -12.19
CA ASP A 689 11.11 -12.70 -11.57
C ASP A 689 10.46 -13.78 -10.69
N VAL A 690 9.78 -14.72 -11.33
CA VAL A 690 9.06 -15.82 -10.67
C VAL A 690 9.46 -17.18 -11.19
N ALA A 691 10.59 -17.28 -11.91
CA ALA A 691 11.06 -18.55 -12.49
C ALA A 691 11.19 -19.66 -11.44
N GLU A 692 11.70 -19.30 -10.25
CA GLU A 692 11.83 -20.22 -9.10
C GLU A 692 10.49 -20.68 -8.52
N LEU A 693 9.37 -20.03 -8.87
CA LEU A 693 8.03 -20.33 -8.38
C LEU A 693 7.20 -21.18 -9.37
N VAL A 694 7.69 -21.37 -10.60
CA VAL A 694 6.98 -22.16 -11.61
C VAL A 694 6.88 -23.61 -11.16
N GLY A 695 5.65 -24.10 -11.05
CA GLY A 695 5.37 -25.47 -10.61
C GLY A 695 5.62 -25.73 -9.13
N VAL A 696 5.97 -24.71 -8.34
CA VAL A 696 6.12 -24.83 -6.89
C VAL A 696 4.77 -25.11 -6.26
N THR A 697 4.77 -26.19 -5.51
CA THR A 697 3.72 -26.67 -4.63
C THR A 697 4.31 -26.67 -3.20
N ASP A 698 3.49 -26.70 -2.14
CA ASP A 698 3.91 -26.39 -0.75
C ASP A 698 4.31 -24.91 -0.53
N TYR A 699 3.50 -24.00 -1.09
CA TYR A 699 3.71 -22.56 -0.98
C TYR A 699 3.65 -22.06 0.47
N ILE A 700 2.93 -22.77 1.34
CA ILE A 700 2.84 -22.49 2.78
C ILE A 700 3.53 -23.64 3.52
N ASP A 701 4.63 -23.35 4.21
CA ASP A 701 5.29 -24.34 5.06
C ASP A 701 4.43 -24.62 6.30
N PHE A 702 3.54 -25.59 6.19
CA PHE A 702 2.62 -25.96 7.25
C PHE A 702 3.34 -26.50 8.49
N LYS A 703 4.50 -27.15 8.32
CA LYS A 703 5.29 -27.66 9.45
C LYS A 703 5.87 -26.53 10.28
N ALA A 704 6.44 -25.51 9.62
CA ALA A 704 6.90 -24.28 10.30
C ALA A 704 5.76 -23.54 11.02
N LEU A 705 4.52 -23.68 10.54
CA LEU A 705 3.31 -23.15 11.19
C LEU A 705 2.74 -24.05 12.29
N GLY A 706 3.39 -25.16 12.61
CA GLY A 706 3.00 -26.06 13.71
C GLY A 706 1.96 -27.13 13.35
N TYR A 707 1.65 -27.33 12.06
CA TYR A 707 0.90 -28.51 11.62
C TYR A 707 1.80 -29.74 11.56
N LYS A 708 1.21 -30.93 11.71
CA LYS A 708 1.95 -32.21 11.59
C LYS A 708 2.45 -32.47 10.17
N SER A 709 1.63 -32.12 9.18
CA SER A 709 1.90 -32.19 7.74
C SER A 709 0.89 -31.28 7.03
N ASP A 710 0.72 -31.47 5.73
CA ASP A 710 -0.41 -30.89 4.99
C ASP A 710 -1.74 -31.10 5.79
N PRO A 711 -2.46 -30.01 6.14
CA PRO A 711 -3.67 -30.07 6.96
C PRO A 711 -4.79 -30.90 6.34
N ILE A 712 -4.81 -31.06 5.01
CA ILE A 712 -5.80 -31.91 4.34
C ILE A 712 -5.57 -33.41 4.60
N LEU A 713 -4.35 -33.80 5.02
CA LEU A 713 -4.00 -35.17 5.41
C LEU A 713 -4.12 -35.38 6.91
N SER A 714 -3.64 -34.41 7.69
CA SER A 714 -3.46 -34.56 9.14
C SER A 714 -4.51 -33.85 9.99
N GLY A 715 -5.36 -33.02 9.39
CA GLY A 715 -6.25 -32.12 10.10
C GLY A 715 -5.51 -30.95 10.76
N GLY A 716 -6.24 -30.16 11.53
CA GLY A 716 -5.69 -29.03 12.30
C GLY A 716 -6.80 -28.07 12.70
N ARG A 717 -6.59 -26.75 12.52
CA ARG A 717 -7.66 -25.75 12.71
C ARG A 717 -8.87 -25.95 11.81
N PHE A 718 -8.60 -26.47 10.61
CA PHE A 718 -9.63 -26.99 9.75
C PHE A 718 -10.12 -28.27 10.41
N THR A 719 -11.23 -28.19 11.15
CA THR A 719 -12.00 -29.41 11.45
C THR A 719 -12.26 -30.12 10.14
N LYS A 720 -12.46 -31.45 10.17
CA LYS A 720 -12.98 -32.20 9.02
C LYS A 720 -14.05 -31.32 8.35
N LEU A 721 -13.88 -31.08 7.05
CA LEU A 721 -14.90 -30.42 6.23
C LEU A 721 -16.27 -31.02 6.61
N PRO A 722 -17.36 -30.25 6.61
CA PRO A 722 -18.66 -30.64 7.20
C PRO A 722 -19.37 -31.78 6.45
N LEU A 723 -18.62 -32.63 5.77
CA LEU A 723 -19.05 -33.89 5.25
C LEU A 723 -18.42 -34.92 6.17
N GLY A 724 -19.16 -35.22 7.24
CA GLY A 724 -18.89 -36.39 8.06
C GLY A 724 -18.62 -37.57 7.14
N ARG A 725 -17.66 -38.42 7.52
CA ARG A 725 -17.67 -39.76 6.97
C ARG A 725 -19.07 -40.30 7.27
N THR A 726 -19.87 -40.57 6.26
CA THR A 726 -20.76 -41.70 6.36
C THR A 726 -19.81 -42.89 6.50
N GLU A 727 -19.58 -43.31 7.73
CA GLU A 727 -19.04 -44.66 7.95
C GLU A 727 -19.98 -45.64 7.23
N PRO A 728 -19.46 -46.68 6.57
CA PRO A 728 -20.31 -47.82 6.22
C PRO A 728 -20.87 -48.47 7.49
#